data_AF-A0A812I9C6-F1
#
_entry.id   AF-A0A812I9C6-F1
#
_cell.length_a   1.000
_cell.length_b   1.000
_cell.length_c   1.000
_cell.angle_alpha   90.00
_cell.angle_beta   90.00
_cell.angle_gamma   90.00
#
_symmetry.space_group_name_H-M   'P 1'
#
loop_
_entity.id
_entity.type
_entity.pdbx_description
1 polymer ?
#
loop_
_entity_poly.entity_id
_entity_poly.type
_entity_poly.pdbx_seq_one_letter_code
_entity_poly.pdbx_strand_id
1 'polypeptide(L)'
;MAMQKKDKNPFLPERGGNCWVWFPPRTGKAEDRPSGTRDAAALPHNADAHEARLEKGLWGKKAYRLAPATFVADSQDGTALIKEHGNSGGMASIKVKTGLILDWYEGLLVLEELNRRNENEDACAWVTELRETFQKEKSQRNISASLYVSKKLLNAAVTGPNFVTREGRVIAHRRAPLRDDGQLPEADAPPPGWYKVDRIERYLPPWEAFVHPKCGLYQDFYLVQWSVPLTMESYEDTPQGEPGFPKCTWEPDECLPDDLDALRISAKKRWLEAQKERERKVTRHPSLQTDDPKVETRGTKRMANGDAALLAKATFKDLSRLAIHGLREELKVEISEEDKGRIKEGWPKSEGDYAPGFVPAMPPGCCMQDCRCMEDWHVGEAVDHGKALAWLSLRDQAIARAINGFKVQTQMLRVRGQVSGQAFFEPFTAGKEPPVTGFQRQRQMASQVAMIVVQCVKQAVTPLPLAAALEAGAHDILRSLYILDDSTADLDNDGNSSGGPFEPLRFEKLAGPEWIQVNESTGRITTIAKDTPRAFKADSFTVSVDFCGVVKRWRLDLKIGPNKPPLPENLRAWTAQVADALRSAPQLHEKCLELVKQVYDSETRAIRKKATLAHWLRQMKKVYVMARAFSCISARKPLPPTPAR
;
A
#
# COMPACT_ATOMS: atom_id res chain seq x y z
N MET A 1 -8.69 43.76 19.51
CA MET A 1 -8.65 42.59 18.60
C MET A 1 -8.37 43.10 17.20
N ALA A 2 -7.19 42.83 16.65
CA ALA A 2 -6.89 43.17 15.25
C ALA A 2 -7.75 42.27 14.34
N MET A 3 -8.60 42.86 13.50
CA MET A 3 -9.28 42.12 12.42
C MET A 3 -8.19 41.47 11.56
N GLN A 4 -8.05 40.14 11.63
CA GLN A 4 -7.28 39.41 10.64
C GLN A 4 -7.87 39.74 9.27
N LYS A 5 -7.08 40.36 8.38
CA LYS A 5 -7.46 40.54 6.98
C LYS A 5 -7.71 39.14 6.43
N LYS A 6 -8.98 38.82 6.14
CA LYS A 6 -9.35 37.57 5.48
C LYS A 6 -8.69 37.59 4.11
N ASP A 7 -7.75 36.67 3.88
CA ASP A 7 -7.08 36.58 2.58
C ASP A 7 -8.14 36.36 1.50
N LYS A 8 -8.12 37.22 0.49
CA LYS A 8 -9.05 37.13 -0.65
C LYS A 8 -8.84 35.77 -1.30
N ASN A 9 -9.91 35.00 -1.47
CA ASN A 9 -9.84 33.71 -2.14
C ASN A 9 -9.28 33.92 -3.58
N PRO A 10 -8.06 33.42 -3.90
CA PRO A 10 -7.39 33.71 -5.15
C PRO A 10 -8.03 33.02 -6.37
N PHE A 11 -9.04 32.18 -6.12
CA PHE A 11 -9.80 31.47 -7.14
C PHE A 11 -11.15 32.10 -7.45
N LEU A 12 -11.59 33.10 -6.67
CA LEU A 12 -12.77 33.86 -7.02
C LEU A 12 -12.43 34.90 -8.09
N PRO A 13 -13.31 35.11 -9.08
CA PRO A 13 -13.14 36.16 -10.08
C PRO A 13 -13.06 37.53 -9.43
N GLU A 14 -12.49 38.49 -10.15
CA GLU A 14 -12.63 39.89 -9.76
C GLU A 14 -14.08 40.35 -9.89
N ARG A 15 -14.45 41.37 -9.12
CA ARG A 15 -15.80 41.96 -9.17
C ARG A 15 -16.10 42.45 -10.59
N GLY A 16 -17.20 41.97 -11.16
CA GLY A 16 -17.59 42.21 -12.55
C GLY A 16 -16.98 41.24 -13.56
N GLY A 17 -16.09 40.34 -13.12
CA GLY A 17 -15.49 39.30 -13.96
C GLY A 17 -16.50 38.22 -14.34
N ASN A 18 -16.30 37.62 -15.52
CA ASN A 18 -17.06 36.46 -15.95
C ASN A 18 -16.62 35.22 -15.16
N CYS A 19 -17.58 34.34 -14.89
CA CYS A 19 -17.37 33.08 -14.18
C CYS A 19 -18.37 32.03 -14.65
N TRP A 20 -18.19 30.80 -14.19
CA TRP A 20 -19.20 29.76 -14.34
C TRP A 20 -19.78 29.39 -12.99
N VAL A 21 -21.03 28.92 -12.98
CA VAL A 21 -21.68 28.42 -11.78
C VAL A 21 -22.27 27.04 -12.05
N TRP A 22 -22.04 26.12 -11.13
CA TRP A 22 -22.68 24.81 -11.14
C TRP A 22 -24.15 24.90 -10.75
N PHE A 23 -25.01 24.38 -11.61
CA PHE A 23 -26.43 24.17 -11.34
C PHE A 23 -26.80 22.70 -11.56
N PRO A 24 -27.89 22.22 -10.95
CA PRO A 24 -28.49 20.96 -11.37
C PRO A 24 -29.06 21.07 -12.80
N PRO A 25 -29.31 19.94 -13.48
CA PRO A 25 -29.82 19.91 -14.83
C PRO A 25 -31.23 20.50 -14.85
N ARG A 26 -31.62 21.16 -15.95
CA ARG A 26 -33.00 21.63 -16.13
C ARG A 26 -33.90 20.42 -16.33
N THR A 27 -34.81 20.15 -15.40
CA THR A 27 -35.73 19.00 -15.45
C THR A 27 -36.96 19.23 -16.34
N GLY A 28 -36.90 20.20 -17.27
CA GLY A 28 -37.99 20.51 -18.22
C GLY A 28 -39.24 21.15 -17.61
N LYS A 29 -39.42 21.12 -16.29
CA LYS A 29 -40.47 21.88 -15.58
C LYS A 29 -39.94 23.27 -15.25
N ALA A 30 -40.45 24.28 -15.94
CA ALA A 30 -39.98 25.67 -15.87
C ALA A 30 -40.12 26.32 -14.47
N GLU A 31 -40.87 25.71 -13.54
CA GLU A 31 -41.23 26.32 -12.25
C GLU A 31 -40.56 25.69 -11.02
N ASP A 32 -39.95 24.50 -11.14
CA ASP A 32 -39.22 23.91 -10.02
C ASP A 32 -37.83 24.54 -9.95
N ARG A 33 -37.72 25.70 -9.28
CA ARG A 33 -36.42 26.17 -8.80
C ARG A 33 -35.84 25.02 -7.97
N PRO A 34 -34.70 24.43 -8.38
CA PRO A 34 -34.14 23.29 -7.69
C PRO A 34 -33.93 23.67 -6.22
N SER A 35 -34.61 22.96 -5.33
CA SER A 35 -34.55 23.17 -3.88
C SER A 35 -33.19 22.67 -3.37
N GLY A 36 -32.18 23.53 -3.54
CA GLY A 36 -30.82 23.30 -3.10
C GLY A 36 -29.83 23.22 -4.25
N THR A 37 -28.88 24.17 -4.27
CA THR A 37 -27.68 24.06 -5.09
C THR A 37 -26.78 22.97 -4.50
N ARG A 38 -26.73 21.80 -5.15
CA ARG A 38 -25.76 20.75 -4.81
C ARG A 38 -24.42 21.03 -5.48
N ASP A 39 -23.36 20.77 -4.75
CA ASP A 39 -21.99 20.96 -5.19
C ASP A 39 -21.52 19.79 -6.06
N ALA A 40 -20.99 20.11 -7.25
CA ALA A 40 -20.46 19.15 -8.20
C ALA A 40 -19.23 18.39 -7.66
N ALA A 41 -18.56 18.93 -6.63
CA ALA A 41 -17.46 18.28 -5.93
C ALA A 41 -17.92 17.40 -4.75
N ALA A 42 -19.19 17.52 -4.31
CA ALA A 42 -19.64 16.85 -3.09
C ALA A 42 -19.93 15.35 -3.30
N LEU A 43 -19.30 14.54 -2.45
CA LEU A 43 -19.61 13.12 -2.33
C LEU A 43 -21.09 12.88 -1.95
N PRO A 44 -21.68 11.76 -2.39
CA PRO A 44 -22.92 11.25 -1.81
C PRO A 44 -22.78 11.08 -0.30
N HIS A 45 -23.84 11.39 0.46
CA HIS A 45 -23.83 11.36 1.92
C HIS A 45 -23.77 9.93 2.50
N ASN A 46 -24.09 8.92 1.69
CA ASN A 46 -23.98 7.50 2.03
C ASN A 46 -23.89 6.64 0.74
N ALA A 47 -23.62 5.34 0.91
CA ALA A 47 -23.49 4.38 -0.18
C ALA A 47 -24.81 4.23 -0.98
N ASP A 48 -25.96 4.15 -0.30
CA ASP A 48 -27.27 4.02 -0.95
C ASP A 48 -27.58 5.19 -1.89
N ALA A 49 -27.25 6.42 -1.47
CA ALA A 49 -27.41 7.60 -2.31
C ALA A 49 -26.43 7.63 -3.49
N HIS A 50 -25.26 6.99 -3.35
CA HIS A 50 -24.32 6.81 -4.45
C HIS A 50 -24.88 5.81 -5.46
N GLU A 51 -25.29 4.62 -5.03
CA GLU A 51 -25.89 3.59 -5.88
C GLU A 51 -27.14 4.10 -6.58
N ALA A 52 -28.06 4.76 -5.86
CA ALA A 52 -29.26 5.34 -6.45
C ALA A 52 -28.98 6.44 -7.48
N ARG A 53 -27.84 7.14 -7.38
CA ARG A 53 -27.40 8.10 -8.41
C ARG A 53 -26.84 7.37 -9.62
N LEU A 54 -26.01 6.35 -9.42
CA LEU A 54 -25.44 5.54 -10.49
C LEU A 54 -26.54 4.84 -11.30
N GLU A 55 -27.52 4.23 -10.64
CA GLU A 55 -28.67 3.59 -11.29
C GLU A 55 -29.48 4.57 -12.14
N LYS A 56 -29.63 5.82 -11.67
CA LYS A 56 -30.33 6.88 -12.41
C LYS A 56 -29.45 7.57 -13.45
N GLY A 57 -28.18 7.18 -13.57
CA GLY A 57 -27.19 7.87 -14.40
C GLY A 57 -26.96 9.33 -14.01
N LEU A 58 -27.30 9.73 -12.78
CA LEU A 58 -27.11 11.07 -12.23
C LEU A 58 -25.69 11.20 -11.65
N TRP A 59 -24.70 11.11 -12.53
CA TRP A 59 -23.28 11.22 -12.19
C TRP A 59 -22.54 12.17 -13.16
N GLY A 60 -21.59 12.96 -12.66
CA GLY A 60 -20.83 13.94 -13.43
C GLY A 60 -21.73 14.92 -14.22
N LYS A 61 -21.40 15.08 -15.50
CA LYS A 61 -22.11 15.91 -16.50
C LYS A 61 -23.63 15.70 -16.60
N LYS A 62 -24.15 14.53 -16.17
CA LYS A 62 -25.59 14.24 -16.16
C LYS A 62 -26.29 14.76 -14.90
N ALA A 63 -25.53 14.95 -13.82
CA ALA A 63 -26.03 15.47 -12.54
C ALA A 63 -25.87 16.98 -12.39
N TYR A 64 -25.03 17.61 -13.21
CA TYR A 64 -24.69 19.02 -13.08
C TYR A 64 -24.52 19.67 -14.46
N ARG A 65 -24.90 20.94 -14.57
CA ARG A 65 -24.68 21.81 -15.74
C ARG A 65 -23.88 23.03 -15.33
N LEU A 66 -23.06 23.53 -16.24
CA LEU A 66 -22.46 24.86 -16.10
C LEU A 66 -23.41 25.93 -16.64
N ALA A 67 -23.45 27.09 -15.98
CA ALA A 67 -24.07 28.28 -16.52
C ALA A 67 -23.09 29.46 -16.47
N PRO A 68 -22.96 30.24 -17.56
CA PRO A 68 -22.15 31.45 -17.58
C PRO A 68 -22.80 32.52 -16.70
N ALA A 69 -21.98 33.24 -15.93
CA ALA A 69 -22.43 34.27 -15.02
C ALA A 69 -21.40 35.41 -14.88
N THR A 70 -21.82 36.51 -14.29
CA THR A 70 -20.94 37.59 -13.84
C THR A 70 -20.87 37.60 -12.32
N PHE A 71 -19.66 37.63 -11.77
CA PHE A 71 -19.42 37.72 -10.33
C PHE A 71 -19.68 39.14 -9.83
N VAL A 72 -20.58 39.30 -8.85
CA VAL A 72 -21.03 40.63 -8.37
C VAL A 72 -20.33 41.02 -7.08
N ALA A 73 -20.28 40.14 -6.09
CA ALA A 73 -19.62 40.38 -4.81
C ALA A 73 -19.43 39.07 -4.03
N ASP A 74 -18.37 39.01 -3.24
CA ASP A 74 -18.20 38.00 -2.19
C ASP A 74 -19.01 38.40 -0.95
N SER A 75 -19.58 37.43 -0.26
CA SER A 75 -20.30 37.61 1.01
C SER A 75 -19.52 36.94 2.14
N GLN A 76 -19.60 37.52 3.34
CA GLN A 76 -18.78 37.08 4.47
C GLN A 76 -19.06 35.64 4.93
N ASP A 77 -20.24 35.12 4.59
CA ASP A 77 -20.78 33.81 4.97
C ASP A 77 -20.36 32.65 4.05
N GLY A 78 -19.34 32.83 3.20
CA GLY A 78 -18.90 31.77 2.26
C GLY A 78 -19.85 31.60 1.07
N THR A 79 -20.64 32.63 0.79
CA THR A 79 -21.47 32.72 -0.41
C THR A 79 -21.03 33.90 -1.26
N ALA A 80 -21.49 33.96 -2.49
CA ALA A 80 -21.23 35.05 -3.40
C ALA A 80 -22.51 35.39 -4.18
N LEU A 81 -22.61 36.65 -4.57
CA LEU A 81 -23.65 37.14 -5.46
C LEU A 81 -23.15 37.02 -6.90
N ILE A 82 -23.94 36.35 -7.74
CA ILE A 82 -23.66 36.17 -9.16
C ILE A 82 -24.88 36.58 -9.99
N LYS A 83 -24.66 36.88 -11.26
CA LYS A 83 -25.72 37.20 -12.22
C LYS A 83 -25.58 36.28 -13.43
N GLU A 84 -26.48 35.30 -13.56
CA GLU A 84 -26.52 34.34 -14.68
C GLU A 84 -26.74 35.08 -16.01
N HIS A 85 -26.02 34.68 -17.06
CA HIS A 85 -26.23 35.20 -18.42
C HIS A 85 -27.43 34.51 -19.06
N GLY A 86 -28.24 35.25 -19.82
CA GLY A 86 -29.33 34.67 -20.63
C GLY A 86 -30.67 34.42 -19.90
N ASN A 87 -30.79 34.72 -18.61
CA ASN A 87 -32.10 34.69 -17.95
C ASN A 87 -32.87 35.99 -18.24
N SER A 88 -33.84 35.91 -19.16
CA SER A 88 -34.65 37.03 -19.66
C SER A 88 -35.57 37.68 -18.61
N GLY A 89 -35.67 37.08 -17.41
CA GLY A 89 -36.51 37.55 -16.29
C GLY A 89 -35.96 38.70 -15.43
N GLY A 90 -34.92 39.40 -15.87
CA GLY A 90 -34.35 40.56 -15.16
C GLY A 90 -33.10 40.24 -14.35
N MET A 91 -32.27 41.28 -14.13
CA MET A 91 -30.93 41.22 -13.53
C MET A 91 -30.88 40.84 -12.03
N ALA A 92 -31.75 39.95 -11.55
CA ALA A 92 -31.73 39.53 -10.15
C ALA A 92 -30.40 38.82 -9.85
N SER A 93 -29.66 39.34 -8.85
CA SER A 93 -28.47 38.66 -8.35
C SER A 93 -28.88 37.42 -7.56
N ILE A 94 -28.22 36.30 -7.83
CA ILE A 94 -28.44 35.02 -7.16
C ILE A 94 -27.33 34.82 -6.13
N LYS A 95 -27.71 34.44 -4.91
CA LYS A 95 -26.75 34.07 -3.86
C LYS A 95 -26.40 32.58 -4.01
N VAL A 96 -25.12 32.28 -4.22
CA VAL A 96 -24.60 30.91 -4.40
C VAL A 96 -23.42 30.64 -3.46
N LYS A 97 -23.17 29.38 -3.10
CA LYS A 97 -21.95 29.04 -2.34
C LYS A 97 -20.72 29.29 -3.21
N THR A 98 -19.64 29.81 -2.61
CA THR A 98 -18.41 30.16 -3.36
C THR A 98 -17.78 28.95 -4.07
N GLY A 99 -17.91 27.75 -3.51
CA GLY A 99 -17.42 26.51 -4.13
C GLY A 99 -18.13 26.10 -5.42
N LEU A 100 -19.31 26.67 -5.69
CA LEU A 100 -20.04 26.43 -6.94
C LEU A 100 -19.54 27.30 -8.09
N ILE A 101 -18.69 28.29 -7.80
CA ILE A 101 -18.17 29.23 -8.77
C ILE A 101 -16.85 28.71 -9.31
N LEU A 102 -16.73 28.66 -10.63
CA LEU A 102 -15.48 28.37 -11.33
C LEU A 102 -14.95 29.61 -12.02
N ASP A 103 -13.63 29.71 -12.08
CA ASP A 103 -12.94 30.65 -12.95
C ASP A 103 -13.39 30.43 -14.41
N TRP A 104 -13.48 31.52 -15.18
CA TRP A 104 -13.93 31.46 -16.57
C TRP A 104 -13.11 30.48 -17.40
N TYR A 105 -11.78 30.47 -17.23
CA TYR A 105 -10.89 29.59 -17.96
C TYR A 105 -11.10 28.12 -17.57
N GLU A 106 -11.35 27.85 -16.29
CA GLU A 106 -11.57 26.48 -15.81
C GLU A 106 -12.86 25.87 -16.39
N GLY A 107 -13.94 26.65 -16.50
CA GLY A 107 -15.15 26.17 -17.17
C GLY A 107 -14.97 25.94 -18.68
N LEU A 108 -14.10 26.69 -19.35
CA LEU A 108 -13.75 26.40 -20.75
C LEU A 108 -13.01 25.06 -20.90
N LEU A 109 -12.18 24.66 -19.92
CA LEU A 109 -11.54 23.34 -19.92
C LEU A 109 -12.56 22.20 -19.76
N VAL A 110 -13.63 22.42 -18.97
CA VAL A 110 -14.75 21.46 -18.87
C VAL A 110 -15.44 21.28 -20.21
N LEU A 111 -15.77 22.39 -20.89
CA LEU A 111 -16.41 22.35 -22.20
C LEU A 111 -15.51 21.73 -23.27
N GLU A 112 -14.21 22.01 -23.24
CA GLU A 112 -13.24 21.40 -24.13
C GLU A 112 -13.19 19.88 -23.96
N GLU A 113 -13.14 19.41 -22.71
CA GLU A 113 -13.05 17.98 -22.41
C GLU A 113 -14.34 17.23 -22.78
N LEU A 114 -15.51 17.83 -22.53
CA LEU A 114 -16.81 17.31 -22.97
C LEU A 114 -16.89 17.23 -24.51
N ASN A 115 -16.41 18.26 -25.20
CA ASN A 115 -16.40 18.29 -26.66
C ASN A 115 -15.39 17.27 -27.24
N ARG A 116 -14.23 17.09 -26.61
CA ARG A 116 -13.20 16.12 -27.03
C ARG A 116 -13.70 14.69 -27.01
N ARG A 117 -14.54 14.32 -26.04
CA ARG A 117 -15.08 12.96 -25.95
C ARG A 117 -16.19 12.67 -26.96
N ASN A 118 -16.50 13.61 -27.87
CA ASN A 118 -17.56 13.50 -28.89
C ASN A 118 -18.86 12.93 -28.31
N GLU A 119 -19.21 13.39 -27.13
CA GLU A 119 -20.42 12.94 -26.48
C GLU A 119 -21.60 13.54 -27.24
N ASN A 120 -22.28 12.69 -28.01
CA ASN A 120 -23.41 13.08 -28.86
C ASN A 120 -24.45 13.92 -28.09
N GLU A 121 -25.26 14.68 -28.83
CA GLU A 121 -26.32 15.57 -28.29
C GLU A 121 -27.27 14.86 -27.30
N ASP A 122 -27.44 13.54 -27.43
CA ASP A 122 -28.24 12.70 -26.52
C ASP A 122 -27.69 12.61 -25.09
N ALA A 123 -26.41 12.92 -24.86
CA ALA A 123 -25.76 12.74 -23.57
C ALA A 123 -25.91 13.95 -22.62
N CYS A 124 -25.93 15.19 -23.14
CA CYS A 124 -25.95 16.43 -22.34
C CYS A 124 -26.47 17.67 -23.14
N ALA A 125 -27.79 17.90 -23.15
CA ALA A 125 -28.41 19.02 -23.88
C ALA A 125 -27.80 20.41 -23.56
N TRP A 126 -27.39 20.65 -22.32
CA TRP A 126 -26.81 21.92 -21.89
C TRP A 126 -25.44 22.23 -22.52
N VAL A 127 -24.71 21.21 -22.98
CA VAL A 127 -23.42 21.42 -23.67
C VAL A 127 -23.65 22.03 -25.05
N THR A 128 -24.72 21.64 -25.73
CA THR A 128 -25.12 22.22 -27.02
C THR A 128 -25.46 23.70 -26.89
N GLU A 129 -26.16 24.09 -25.81
CA GLU A 129 -26.48 25.49 -25.50
C GLU A 129 -25.20 26.36 -25.35
N LEU A 130 -24.13 25.77 -24.81
CA LEU A 130 -22.87 26.48 -24.58
C LEU A 130 -21.86 26.36 -25.73
N ARG A 131 -22.17 25.58 -26.77
CA ARG A 131 -21.26 25.30 -27.90
C ARG A 131 -20.83 26.59 -28.60
N GLU A 132 -21.76 27.50 -28.88
CA GLU A 132 -21.44 28.78 -29.54
C GLU A 132 -20.52 29.65 -28.68
N THR A 133 -20.80 29.73 -27.38
CA THR A 133 -19.97 30.48 -26.42
C THR A 133 -18.56 29.89 -26.36
N PHE A 134 -18.45 28.56 -26.29
CA PHE A 134 -17.17 27.86 -26.28
C PHE A 134 -16.38 28.08 -27.57
N GLN A 135 -17.00 27.94 -28.75
CA GLN A 135 -16.32 28.15 -30.03
C GLN A 135 -15.84 29.61 -30.19
N LYS A 136 -16.66 30.57 -29.76
CA LYS A 136 -16.27 31.99 -29.73
C LYS A 136 -15.04 32.20 -28.85
N GLU A 137 -15.03 31.68 -27.62
CA GLU A 137 -13.86 31.83 -26.72
C GLU A 137 -12.63 31.09 -27.25
N LYS A 138 -12.79 29.88 -27.80
CA LYS A 138 -11.71 29.10 -28.41
C LYS A 138 -11.07 29.81 -29.61
N SER A 139 -11.85 30.60 -30.37
CA SER A 139 -11.32 31.43 -31.46
C SER A 139 -10.51 32.62 -30.97
N GLN A 140 -10.80 33.12 -29.76
CA GLN A 140 -10.17 34.30 -29.18
C GLN A 140 -8.98 33.97 -28.29
N ARG A 141 -8.96 32.77 -27.70
CA ARG A 141 -7.99 32.37 -26.68
C ARG A 141 -7.45 30.98 -26.97
N ASN A 142 -6.15 30.81 -26.76
CA ASN A 142 -5.54 29.50 -26.74
C ASN A 142 -5.83 28.82 -25.39
N ILE A 143 -6.73 27.85 -25.39
CA ILE A 143 -7.07 27.05 -24.21
C ILE A 143 -6.03 25.93 -24.11
N SER A 144 -5.26 25.96 -23.04
CA SER A 144 -4.24 24.98 -22.69
C SER A 144 -4.46 24.50 -21.25
N ALA A 145 -4.72 23.20 -21.12
CA ALA A 145 -4.89 22.52 -19.84
C ALA A 145 -3.54 22.43 -19.11
N SER A 146 -2.45 22.18 -19.86
CA SER A 146 -1.11 22.12 -19.27
C SER A 146 -0.69 23.46 -18.67
N LEU A 147 -0.97 24.58 -19.34
CA LEU A 147 -0.69 25.92 -18.83
C LEU A 147 -1.47 26.20 -17.55
N TYR A 148 -2.74 25.82 -17.49
CA TYR A 148 -3.59 26.01 -16.31
C TYR A 148 -3.09 25.21 -15.12
N VAL A 149 -2.85 23.91 -15.28
CA VAL A 149 -2.31 23.07 -14.21
C VAL A 149 -0.97 23.63 -13.72
N SER A 150 -0.06 23.96 -14.63
CA SER A 150 1.26 24.50 -14.27
C SER A 150 1.17 25.81 -13.47
N LYS A 151 0.21 26.69 -13.76
CA LYS A 151 0.11 28.01 -13.13
C LYS A 151 -0.77 28.04 -11.88
N LYS A 152 -1.82 27.21 -11.85
CA LYS A 152 -2.90 27.32 -10.85
C LYS A 152 -3.07 26.08 -9.99
N LEU A 153 -2.82 24.87 -10.51
CA LEU A 153 -3.10 23.61 -9.80
C LEU A 153 -1.85 22.80 -9.44
N LEU A 154 -0.65 23.22 -9.82
CA LEU A 154 0.56 22.45 -9.51
C LEU A 154 0.79 22.37 -8.00
N ASN A 155 0.60 23.50 -7.31
CA ASN A 155 0.77 23.65 -5.87
C ASN A 155 -0.55 23.91 -5.14
N ALA A 156 -1.69 23.59 -5.76
CA ALA A 156 -3.00 23.68 -5.15
C ALA A 156 -3.81 22.45 -5.52
N ALA A 157 -4.69 21.96 -4.66
CA ALA A 157 -5.64 20.91 -5.04
C ALA A 157 -7.07 21.44 -5.03
N VAL A 158 -7.87 21.00 -6.00
CA VAL A 158 -9.32 21.16 -5.97
C VAL A 158 -9.90 19.98 -5.22
N THR A 159 -10.56 20.25 -4.11
CA THR A 159 -11.10 19.26 -3.16
C THR A 159 -12.63 19.28 -3.19
N GLY A 160 -13.25 18.37 -2.46
CA GLY A 160 -14.67 18.49 -2.11
C GLY A 160 -14.95 19.59 -1.08
N PRO A 161 -16.21 19.70 -0.62
CA PRO A 161 -16.67 20.77 0.26
C PRO A 161 -16.06 20.73 1.66
N ASN A 162 -15.58 19.57 2.13
CA ASN A 162 -15.09 19.38 3.49
C ASN A 162 -13.82 18.52 3.48
N PHE A 163 -12.68 19.11 3.14
CA PHE A 163 -11.38 18.47 3.33
C PHE A 163 -10.91 18.67 4.78
N VAL A 164 -10.53 17.61 5.48
CA VAL A 164 -10.01 17.70 6.84
C VAL A 164 -8.51 17.41 6.83
N THR A 165 -7.68 18.41 7.19
CA THR A 165 -6.23 18.23 7.29
C THR A 165 -5.86 17.34 8.48
N ARG A 166 -4.61 16.83 8.52
CA ARG A 166 -4.12 16.07 9.67
C ARG A 166 -4.19 16.85 10.98
N GLU A 167 -4.09 18.18 10.94
CA GLU A 167 -4.25 19.05 12.10
C GLU A 167 -5.74 19.36 12.45
N GLY A 168 -6.68 18.68 11.80
CA GLY A 168 -8.13 18.83 12.03
C GLY A 168 -8.73 20.10 11.43
N ARG A 169 -8.02 20.79 10.54
CA ARG A 169 -8.54 22.01 9.88
C ARG A 169 -9.45 21.63 8.74
N VAL A 170 -10.62 22.25 8.66
CA VAL A 170 -11.54 22.06 7.53
C VAL A 170 -11.22 23.08 6.44
N ILE A 171 -10.89 22.60 5.25
CA ILE A 171 -10.66 23.38 4.03
C ILE A 171 -11.76 23.03 3.03
N ALA A 172 -12.38 24.04 2.43
CA ALA A 172 -13.48 23.85 1.50
C ALA A 172 -13.05 24.13 0.06
N HIS A 173 -13.33 23.18 -0.83
CA HIS A 173 -13.19 23.21 -2.29
C HIS A 173 -11.79 23.38 -2.86
N ARG A 174 -10.87 24.10 -2.19
CA ARG A 174 -9.50 24.30 -2.66
C ARG A 174 -8.53 24.44 -1.51
N ARG A 175 -7.43 23.69 -1.56
CA ARG A 175 -6.33 23.77 -0.59
C ARG A 175 -5.04 24.19 -1.27
N ALA A 176 -4.34 25.15 -0.67
CA ALA A 176 -3.06 25.68 -1.15
C ALA A 176 -2.27 26.32 0.02
N PRO A 177 -0.92 26.30 -0.03
CA PRO A 177 -0.10 25.51 -0.96
C PRO A 177 -0.07 24.03 -0.57
N LEU A 178 0.09 23.16 -1.56
CA LEU A 178 0.50 21.76 -1.33
C LEU A 178 1.95 21.74 -0.81
N ARG A 179 2.25 20.87 0.15
CA ARG A 179 3.60 20.74 0.72
C ARG A 179 4.50 19.93 -0.22
N ASP A 180 5.51 20.57 -0.83
CA ASP A 180 6.57 19.91 -1.62
C ASP A 180 7.79 19.67 -0.72
N ASP A 181 7.60 18.97 0.40
CA ASP A 181 8.64 18.85 1.44
C ASP A 181 9.86 18.04 0.98
N GLY A 182 9.85 17.49 -0.25
CA GLY A 182 10.97 16.79 -0.91
C GLY A 182 11.36 15.46 -0.26
N GLN A 183 11.14 15.35 1.04
CA GLN A 183 11.13 14.15 1.84
C GLN A 183 9.67 13.71 1.93
N LEU A 184 9.36 12.59 1.29
CA LEU A 184 8.18 11.84 1.68
C LEU A 184 8.35 11.58 3.18
N PRO A 185 7.42 12.02 4.05
CA PRO A 185 7.45 11.54 5.41
C PRO A 185 7.45 10.01 5.29
N GLU A 186 8.49 9.36 5.81
CA GLU A 186 8.42 7.93 6.06
C GLU A 186 7.17 7.77 6.92
N ALA A 187 6.08 7.33 6.30
CA ALA A 187 4.82 7.21 6.98
C ALA A 187 5.08 6.25 8.13
N ASP A 188 5.09 6.79 9.36
CA ASP A 188 5.00 6.01 10.59
C ASP A 188 4.01 4.89 10.31
N ALA A 189 4.35 3.65 10.68
CA ALA A 189 3.52 2.49 10.40
C ALA A 189 2.05 2.88 10.69
N PRO A 190 1.18 2.92 9.65
CA PRO A 190 -0.14 3.49 9.83
C PRO A 190 -0.85 2.72 10.93
N PRO A 191 -1.65 3.39 11.78
CA PRO A 191 -2.31 2.73 12.88
C PRO A 191 -3.01 1.45 12.38
N PRO A 192 -3.03 0.36 13.18
CA PRO A 192 -3.65 -0.90 12.76
C PRO A 192 -5.05 -0.67 12.18
N GLY A 193 -5.29 -1.13 10.95
CA GLY A 193 -6.57 -0.96 10.24
C GLY A 193 -6.64 0.18 9.21
N TRP A 194 -5.57 0.97 9.05
CA TRP A 194 -5.51 2.02 8.03
C TRP A 194 -4.88 1.53 6.73
N TYR A 195 -5.45 1.91 5.59
CA TYR A 195 -4.89 1.60 4.27
C TYR A 195 -3.61 2.40 4.05
N LYS A 196 -2.53 1.72 3.67
CA LYS A 196 -1.27 2.39 3.31
C LYS A 196 -1.20 2.61 1.80
N VAL A 197 -0.99 3.85 1.40
CA VAL A 197 -0.74 4.22 -0.01
C VAL A 197 0.69 3.86 -0.39
N ASP A 198 0.86 3.03 -1.41
CA ASP A 198 2.16 2.64 -1.96
C ASP A 198 2.72 3.75 -2.84
N ARG A 199 1.90 4.21 -3.80
CA ARG A 199 2.22 5.28 -4.73
C ARG A 199 0.96 5.84 -5.39
N ILE A 200 1.08 7.03 -5.96
CA ILE A 200 0.06 7.59 -6.85
C ILE A 200 0.52 7.35 -8.29
N GLU A 201 -0.26 6.64 -9.08
CA GLU A 201 0.08 6.26 -10.45
C GLU A 201 -0.28 7.33 -11.48
N ARG A 202 -1.46 7.93 -11.33
CA ARG A 202 -1.99 8.92 -12.27
C ARG A 202 -2.69 10.04 -11.52
N TYR A 203 -2.81 11.16 -12.20
CA TYR A 203 -3.57 12.33 -11.79
C TYR A 203 -4.61 12.62 -12.87
N LEU A 204 -5.83 12.98 -12.45
CA LEU A 204 -6.87 13.57 -13.29
C LEU A 204 -7.22 14.96 -12.73
N PRO A 205 -7.07 16.03 -13.51
CA PRO A 205 -7.58 17.34 -13.12
C PRO A 205 -9.11 17.35 -13.07
N PRO A 206 -9.73 18.37 -12.45
CA PRO A 206 -11.16 18.34 -12.11
C PRO A 206 -12.09 18.22 -13.32
N TRP A 207 -11.73 18.85 -14.44
CA TRP A 207 -12.50 18.75 -15.68
C TRP A 207 -12.43 17.36 -16.33
N GLU A 208 -11.27 16.68 -16.28
CA GLU A 208 -11.13 15.30 -16.76
C GLU A 208 -11.84 14.33 -15.81
N ALA A 209 -11.73 14.54 -14.50
CA ALA A 209 -12.40 13.72 -13.49
C ALA A 209 -13.92 13.82 -13.59
N PHE A 210 -14.46 15.02 -13.83
CA PHE A 210 -15.90 15.27 -13.95
C PHE A 210 -16.56 14.50 -15.11
N VAL A 211 -15.83 14.30 -16.21
CA VAL A 211 -16.30 13.50 -17.35
C VAL A 211 -15.89 12.03 -17.28
N HIS A 212 -15.02 11.67 -16.33
CA HIS A 212 -14.53 10.31 -16.19
C HIS A 212 -15.64 9.39 -15.69
N PRO A 213 -15.89 8.24 -16.33
CA PRO A 213 -17.02 7.37 -16.00
C PRO A 213 -16.98 6.83 -14.57
N LYS A 214 -15.79 6.69 -13.98
CA LYS A 214 -15.59 6.19 -12.61
C LYS A 214 -15.44 7.27 -11.54
N CYS A 215 -15.17 8.53 -11.92
CA CYS A 215 -14.90 9.61 -10.95
C CYS A 215 -16.10 10.54 -10.84
N GLY A 216 -16.50 11.20 -11.93
CA GLY A 216 -17.72 11.99 -12.09
C GLY A 216 -18.01 13.07 -11.03
N LEU A 217 -16.99 13.50 -10.28
CA LEU A 217 -17.05 14.62 -9.36
C LEU A 217 -16.06 15.68 -9.82
N TYR A 218 -16.39 16.95 -9.57
CA TYR A 218 -15.54 18.08 -9.93
C TYR A 218 -14.47 18.34 -8.84
N GLN A 219 -13.49 17.45 -8.76
CA GLN A 219 -12.33 17.60 -7.87
C GLN A 219 -11.10 16.92 -8.49
N ASP A 220 -9.91 17.18 -7.96
CA ASP A 220 -8.71 16.43 -8.34
C ASP A 220 -8.90 14.95 -7.99
N PHE A 221 -8.54 14.05 -8.90
CA PHE A 221 -8.53 12.60 -8.66
C PHE A 221 -7.14 12.02 -8.87
N TYR A 222 -6.84 10.98 -8.11
CA TYR A 222 -5.58 10.28 -8.18
C TYR A 222 -5.83 8.78 -8.31
N LEU A 223 -5.09 8.12 -9.19
CA LEU A 223 -5.10 6.66 -9.27
C LEU A 223 -4.12 6.16 -8.22
N VAL A 224 -4.64 5.68 -7.10
CA VAL A 224 -3.86 5.34 -5.91
C VAL A 224 -3.56 3.86 -5.92
N GLN A 225 -2.28 3.49 -5.91
CA GLN A 225 -1.88 2.11 -5.67
C GLN A 225 -1.83 1.85 -4.17
N TRP A 226 -2.63 0.90 -3.72
CA TRP A 226 -2.65 0.46 -2.33
C TRP A 226 -1.52 -0.53 -2.04
N SER A 227 -0.96 -0.43 -0.84
CA SER A 227 0.01 -1.39 -0.31
C SER A 227 -0.68 -2.42 0.59
N VAL A 228 0.07 -3.43 1.03
CA VAL A 228 -0.45 -4.49 1.91
C VAL A 228 -0.74 -3.96 3.33
N PRO A 229 -1.78 -4.47 4.02
CA PRO A 229 -2.67 -5.56 3.59
C PRO A 229 -3.75 -5.09 2.59
N LEU A 230 -3.94 -5.88 1.53
CA LEU A 230 -4.99 -5.63 0.52
C LEU A 230 -6.23 -6.46 0.87
N THR A 231 -7.43 -5.90 0.67
CA THR A 231 -8.70 -6.64 0.83
C THR A 231 -8.97 -7.53 -0.39
N MET A 232 -8.45 -7.15 -1.56
CA MET A 232 -8.60 -7.87 -2.82
C MET A 232 -7.24 -7.99 -3.53
N GLU A 233 -7.03 -9.10 -4.25
CA GLU A 233 -5.83 -9.25 -5.09
C GLU A 233 -5.84 -8.29 -6.28
N SER A 234 -7.04 -7.95 -6.76
CA SER A 234 -7.28 -6.99 -7.83
C SER A 234 -8.48 -6.11 -7.51
N TYR A 235 -8.37 -4.79 -7.75
CA TYR A 235 -9.46 -3.83 -7.68
C TYR A 235 -10.01 -3.45 -9.06
N GLU A 236 -9.52 -3.99 -10.18
CA GLU A 236 -9.91 -3.57 -11.54
C GLU A 236 -11.43 -3.61 -11.78
N ASP A 237 -12.08 -4.61 -11.21
CA ASP A 237 -13.52 -4.86 -11.35
C ASP A 237 -14.38 -4.04 -10.37
N THR A 238 -13.75 -3.26 -9.47
CA THR A 238 -14.49 -2.37 -8.57
C THR A 238 -14.99 -1.12 -9.33
N PRO A 239 -16.04 -0.44 -8.81
CA PRO A 239 -16.53 0.79 -9.42
C PRO A 239 -15.43 1.85 -9.61
N GLN A 240 -14.44 1.89 -8.71
CA GLN A 240 -13.33 2.84 -8.72
C GLN A 240 -12.03 2.28 -9.35
N GLY A 241 -11.95 0.98 -9.65
CA GLY A 241 -10.74 0.35 -10.20
C GLY A 241 -10.33 0.87 -11.57
N GLU A 242 -9.08 0.69 -11.98
CA GLU A 242 -8.64 1.01 -13.34
C GLU A 242 -8.12 -0.26 -14.05
N PRO A 243 -8.66 -0.65 -15.22
CA PRO A 243 -8.18 -1.82 -15.95
C PRO A 243 -6.68 -1.75 -16.29
N GLY A 244 -5.94 -2.82 -15.99
CA GLY A 244 -4.48 -2.89 -16.15
C GLY A 244 -3.70 -2.37 -14.94
N PHE A 245 -4.39 -2.00 -13.85
CA PHE A 245 -3.80 -1.54 -12.59
C PHE A 245 -4.41 -2.31 -11.41
N PRO A 246 -4.01 -3.59 -11.19
CA PRO A 246 -4.69 -4.49 -10.26
C PRO A 246 -4.78 -3.99 -8.83
N LYS A 247 -3.87 -3.12 -8.37
CA LYS A 247 -3.88 -2.62 -6.99
C LYS A 247 -4.33 -1.18 -6.86
N CYS A 248 -4.97 -0.62 -7.90
CA CYS A 248 -5.28 0.79 -7.94
C CYS A 248 -6.76 1.09 -8.00
N THR A 249 -7.16 2.15 -7.30
CA THR A 249 -8.49 2.76 -7.41
C THR A 249 -8.36 4.26 -7.60
N TRP A 250 -9.34 4.86 -8.26
CA TRP A 250 -9.47 6.30 -8.38
C TRP A 250 -10.01 6.89 -7.09
N GLU A 251 -9.20 7.69 -6.42
CA GLU A 251 -9.56 8.38 -5.18
C GLU A 251 -9.66 9.89 -5.40
N PRO A 252 -10.72 10.55 -4.90
CA PRO A 252 -10.78 12.00 -4.88
C PRO A 252 -9.73 12.56 -3.92
N ASP A 253 -9.25 13.79 -4.19
CA ASP A 253 -8.26 14.44 -3.33
C ASP A 253 -8.69 14.49 -1.87
N GLU A 254 -9.99 14.65 -1.61
CA GLU A 254 -10.53 14.76 -0.26
C GLU A 254 -10.46 13.47 0.57
N CYS A 255 -10.34 12.31 -0.08
CA CYS A 255 -10.19 11.01 0.58
C CYS A 255 -8.74 10.67 0.91
N LEU A 256 -7.78 11.51 0.50
CA LEU A 256 -6.36 11.27 0.71
C LEU A 256 -5.82 12.23 1.78
N PRO A 257 -4.99 11.76 2.73
CA PRO A 257 -4.41 12.63 3.75
C PRO A 257 -3.42 13.64 3.14
N ASP A 258 -3.25 14.80 3.77
CA ASP A 258 -2.44 15.92 3.26
C ASP A 258 -0.92 15.66 3.28
N ASP A 259 -0.46 14.70 4.05
CA ASP A 259 0.93 14.21 4.06
C ASP A 259 1.36 13.55 2.74
N LEU A 260 0.41 13.14 1.88
CA LEU A 260 0.70 12.63 0.54
C LEU A 260 0.91 13.72 -0.52
N ASP A 261 1.04 14.99 -0.12
CA ASP A 261 1.17 16.12 -1.06
C ASP A 261 2.36 16.02 -1.99
N ALA A 262 3.51 15.54 -1.52
CA ALA A 262 4.67 15.30 -2.37
C ALA A 262 4.36 14.29 -3.49
N LEU A 263 3.60 13.22 -3.20
CA LEU A 263 3.17 12.24 -4.21
C LEU A 263 2.17 12.85 -5.20
N ARG A 264 1.25 13.69 -4.72
CA ARG A 264 0.28 14.39 -5.58
C ARG A 264 0.98 15.33 -6.54
N ILE A 265 1.91 16.16 -6.04
CA ILE A 265 2.71 17.08 -6.85
C ILE A 265 3.50 16.30 -7.90
N SER A 266 4.12 15.18 -7.52
CA SER A 266 4.82 14.29 -8.46
C SER A 266 3.90 13.74 -9.56
N ALA A 267 2.68 13.28 -9.20
CA ALA A 267 1.69 12.84 -10.17
C ALA A 267 1.22 13.97 -11.10
N LYS A 268 1.02 15.18 -10.58
CA LYS A 268 0.69 16.39 -11.36
C LYS A 268 1.81 16.76 -12.33
N LYS A 269 3.08 16.71 -11.90
CA LYS A 269 4.26 16.96 -12.75
C LYS A 269 4.31 15.96 -13.92
N ARG A 270 4.10 14.66 -13.67
CA ARG A 270 4.03 13.63 -14.72
C ARG A 270 2.88 13.84 -15.70
N TRP A 271 1.67 14.14 -15.19
CA TRP A 271 0.53 14.47 -16.06
C TRP A 271 0.81 15.72 -16.89
N LEU A 272 1.41 16.76 -16.29
CA LEU A 272 1.73 18.01 -16.97
C LEU A 272 2.68 17.81 -18.15
N GLU A 273 3.73 17.00 -17.97
CA GLU A 273 4.67 16.64 -19.04
C GLU A 273 3.97 15.89 -20.17
N ALA A 274 3.15 14.89 -19.83
CA ALA A 274 2.36 14.14 -20.81
C ALA A 274 1.39 15.04 -21.57
N GLN A 275 0.72 15.97 -20.87
CA GLN A 275 -0.22 16.92 -21.47
C GLN A 275 0.46 17.92 -22.40
N LYS A 276 1.62 18.47 -22.00
CA LYS A 276 2.42 19.35 -22.87
C LYS A 276 2.79 18.66 -24.17
N GLU A 277 3.16 17.39 -24.11
CA GLU A 277 3.47 16.61 -25.31
C GLU A 277 2.23 16.34 -26.17
N ARG A 278 1.05 16.09 -25.56
CA ARG A 278 -0.23 16.00 -26.29
C ARG A 278 -0.57 17.30 -27.00
N GLU A 279 -0.55 18.43 -26.31
CA GLU A 279 -0.84 19.75 -26.87
C GLU A 279 0.16 20.13 -27.98
N ARG A 280 1.44 19.79 -27.82
CA ARG A 280 2.48 19.99 -28.84
C ARG A 280 2.21 19.16 -30.10
N LYS A 281 1.77 17.91 -29.96
CA LYS A 281 1.41 17.05 -31.10
C LYS A 281 0.21 17.59 -31.86
N VAL A 282 -0.83 18.04 -31.15
CA VAL A 282 -2.01 18.67 -31.76
C VAL A 282 -1.61 19.94 -32.53
N THR A 283 -0.72 20.76 -31.97
CA THR A 283 -0.22 21.98 -32.64
C THR A 283 0.60 21.67 -33.90
N ARG A 284 1.43 20.62 -33.86
CA ARG A 284 2.27 20.21 -34.99
C ARG A 284 1.49 19.53 -36.11
N HIS A 285 0.42 18.82 -35.76
CA HIS A 285 -0.39 18.06 -36.69
C HIS A 285 -1.88 18.34 -36.46
N PRO A 286 -2.39 19.49 -36.92
CA PRO A 286 -3.81 19.83 -36.77
C PRO A 286 -4.74 18.79 -37.40
N SER A 287 -4.27 18.10 -38.47
CA SER A 287 -5.00 17.04 -39.16
C SER A 287 -5.07 15.71 -38.40
N LEU A 288 -4.24 15.51 -37.37
CA LEU A 288 -4.33 14.35 -36.47
C LEU A 288 -5.34 14.55 -35.33
N GLN A 289 -6.16 15.62 -35.37
CA GLN A 289 -7.26 15.83 -34.43
C GLN A 289 -8.38 14.80 -34.53
N THR A 290 -8.36 13.88 -35.50
CA THR A 290 -9.32 12.77 -35.52
C THR A 290 -8.90 11.68 -34.53
N ASP A 291 -9.56 11.71 -33.37
CA ASP A 291 -9.42 10.81 -32.24
C ASP A 291 -9.48 9.32 -32.64
N ASP A 292 -8.32 8.66 -32.68
CA ASP A 292 -8.29 7.21 -32.51
C ASP A 292 -8.03 6.91 -31.01
N PRO A 293 -9.07 6.60 -30.21
CA PRO A 293 -8.92 6.32 -28.77
C PRO A 293 -7.96 5.15 -28.48
N LYS A 294 -7.58 4.37 -29.49
CA LYS A 294 -6.56 3.31 -29.39
C LYS A 294 -5.13 3.84 -29.23
N VAL A 295 -4.84 5.10 -29.58
CA VAL A 295 -3.50 5.68 -29.44
C VAL A 295 -3.18 6.07 -28.00
N GLU A 296 -4.17 6.56 -27.23
CA GLU A 296 -3.98 6.96 -25.82
C GLU A 296 -3.73 5.75 -24.89
N THR A 297 -4.42 4.62 -25.12
CA THR A 297 -4.21 3.37 -24.37
C THR A 297 -2.85 2.72 -24.67
N ARG A 298 -2.26 2.98 -25.84
CA ARG A 298 -0.91 2.48 -26.21
C ARG A 298 0.22 3.30 -25.59
N GLY A 299 0.07 4.63 -25.47
CA GLY A 299 1.07 5.51 -24.86
C GLY A 299 1.26 5.25 -23.36
N THR A 300 0.16 5.01 -22.66
CA THR A 300 0.16 4.70 -21.22
C THR A 300 0.66 3.29 -20.90
N LYS A 301 0.35 2.30 -21.75
CA LYS A 301 0.95 0.94 -21.64
C LYS A 301 2.46 0.94 -21.84
N ARG A 302 3.02 1.81 -22.68
CA ARG A 302 4.48 1.87 -22.91
C ARG A 302 5.27 2.37 -21.69
N MET A 303 4.69 3.24 -20.85
CA MET A 303 5.34 3.69 -19.61
C MET A 303 5.22 2.65 -18.48
N ALA A 304 4.12 1.91 -18.40
CA ALA A 304 3.95 0.82 -17.43
C ALA A 304 4.79 -0.44 -17.77
N ASN A 305 5.07 -0.68 -19.07
CA ASN A 305 5.76 -1.88 -19.53
C ASN A 305 7.30 -1.77 -19.60
N GLY A 306 7.88 -0.60 -19.31
CA GLY A 306 9.34 -0.42 -19.30
C GLY A 306 10.06 -1.37 -18.33
N ASP A 307 9.43 -1.66 -17.18
CA ASP A 307 9.97 -2.57 -16.15
C ASP A 307 9.22 -3.91 -16.04
N ALA A 308 8.00 -4.02 -16.57
CA ALA A 308 7.18 -5.24 -16.47
C ALA A 308 7.43 -6.27 -17.60
N ALA A 309 8.08 -5.87 -18.70
CA ALA A 309 8.20 -6.70 -19.91
C ALA A 309 9.15 -7.91 -19.79
N LEU A 310 9.88 -8.07 -18.68
CA LEU A 310 10.72 -9.25 -18.43
C LEU A 310 10.01 -10.38 -17.66
N LEU A 311 8.79 -10.19 -17.15
CA LEU A 311 8.09 -11.22 -16.36
C LEU A 311 6.78 -11.78 -16.97
N ALA A 312 6.24 -11.20 -18.04
CA ALA A 312 4.90 -11.55 -18.54
C ALA A 312 4.91 -12.40 -19.83
N LYS A 313 5.63 -13.54 -19.83
CA LYS A 313 5.50 -14.60 -20.85
C LYS A 313 5.06 -15.93 -20.22
N ALA A 314 3.81 -15.97 -19.75
CA ALA A 314 2.95 -17.14 -19.49
C ALA A 314 1.62 -16.56 -18.95
N THR A 315 0.38 -16.91 -19.32
CA THR A 315 -0.28 -17.93 -20.13
C THR A 315 -1.75 -17.48 -20.18
N PHE A 316 -2.38 -17.24 -21.33
CA PHE A 316 -3.37 -18.08 -22.01
C PHE A 316 -4.51 -18.72 -21.18
N LYS A 317 -5.75 -18.35 -21.59
CA LYS A 317 -7.04 -19.07 -21.58
C LYS A 317 -8.12 -18.80 -20.51
N ASP A 318 -9.04 -17.91 -20.92
CA ASP A 318 -10.47 -18.20 -21.14
C ASP A 318 -10.76 -19.67 -21.51
N LEU A 319 -11.67 -20.33 -20.76
CA LEU A 319 -12.62 -21.39 -21.21
C LEU A 319 -13.32 -22.15 -20.05
N SER A 320 -13.19 -21.75 -18.79
CA SER A 320 -13.76 -22.50 -17.64
C SER A 320 -15.16 -22.04 -17.19
N ARG A 321 -15.85 -21.16 -17.92
CA ARG A 321 -17.07 -20.47 -17.44
C ARG A 321 -18.43 -21.12 -17.74
N LEU A 322 -18.52 -22.29 -18.40
CA LEU A 322 -19.83 -22.81 -18.86
C LEU A 322 -20.33 -24.13 -18.23
N ALA A 323 -19.70 -24.69 -17.19
CA ALA A 323 -20.08 -26.03 -16.69
C ALA A 323 -20.50 -26.14 -15.21
N ILE A 324 -20.47 -25.08 -14.39
CA ILE A 324 -20.64 -25.22 -12.92
C ILE A 324 -21.94 -24.58 -12.38
N HIS A 325 -22.81 -24.02 -13.24
CA HIS A 325 -24.06 -23.39 -12.78
C HIS A 325 -25.30 -24.31 -12.72
N GLY A 326 -25.22 -25.56 -13.19
CA GLY A 326 -26.40 -26.45 -13.32
C GLY A 326 -26.65 -27.44 -12.18
N LEU A 327 -25.86 -27.48 -11.11
CA LEU A 327 -25.89 -28.59 -10.14
C LEU A 327 -26.10 -28.18 -8.67
N ARG A 328 -26.51 -26.93 -8.40
CA ARG A 328 -26.56 -26.41 -7.01
C ARG A 328 -27.93 -25.92 -6.53
N GLU A 329 -28.98 -26.02 -7.34
CA GLU A 329 -30.34 -25.69 -6.88
C GLU A 329 -31.10 -26.89 -6.26
N GLU A 330 -30.60 -28.12 -6.34
CA GLU A 330 -31.34 -29.32 -5.91
C GLU A 330 -31.03 -29.82 -4.47
N LEU A 331 -30.26 -29.10 -3.65
CA LEU A 331 -29.92 -29.53 -2.27
C LEU A 331 -30.26 -28.45 -1.24
N LYS A 332 -31.56 -28.23 -1.02
CA LYS A 332 -32.09 -27.66 0.23
C LYS A 332 -33.08 -28.67 0.81
N VAL A 333 -32.62 -29.49 1.76
CA VAL A 333 -33.53 -30.33 2.56
C VAL A 333 -33.89 -29.51 3.79
N GLU A 334 -35.13 -29.02 3.85
CA GLU A 334 -35.72 -28.49 5.07
C GLU A 334 -35.94 -29.67 6.03
N ILE A 335 -35.17 -29.73 7.11
CA ILE A 335 -35.34 -30.74 8.16
C ILE A 335 -36.52 -30.29 9.03
N SER A 336 -37.57 -31.11 9.09
CA SER A 336 -38.76 -30.83 9.90
C SER A 336 -38.41 -30.74 11.40
N GLU A 337 -39.23 -30.02 12.17
CA GLU A 337 -39.06 -29.97 13.64
C GLU A 337 -39.18 -31.35 14.29
N GLU A 338 -39.95 -32.26 13.68
CA GLU A 338 -40.07 -33.66 14.13
C GLU A 338 -38.77 -34.44 13.92
N ASP A 339 -38.07 -34.22 12.80
CA ASP A 339 -36.77 -34.84 12.53
C ASP A 339 -35.67 -34.28 13.44
N LYS A 340 -35.72 -32.97 13.77
CA LYS A 340 -34.83 -32.38 14.78
C LYS A 340 -35.04 -33.03 16.15
N GLY A 341 -36.28 -33.36 16.51
CA GLY A 341 -36.60 -34.10 17.74
C GLY A 341 -35.97 -35.49 17.75
N ARG A 342 -36.11 -36.25 16.64
CA ARG A 342 -35.53 -37.59 16.50
C ARG A 342 -34.00 -37.62 16.53
N ILE A 343 -33.34 -36.63 15.94
CA ILE A 343 -31.87 -36.52 15.96
C ILE A 343 -31.34 -36.41 17.40
N LYS A 344 -32.12 -35.82 18.32
CA LYS A 344 -31.71 -35.57 19.71
C LYS A 344 -31.93 -36.75 20.66
N GLU A 345 -32.67 -37.80 20.27
CA GLU A 345 -33.00 -38.93 21.17
C GLU A 345 -31.78 -39.77 21.58
N GLY A 346 -30.68 -39.73 20.81
CA GLY A 346 -29.45 -40.50 21.09
C GLY A 346 -28.28 -39.71 21.68
N TRP A 347 -28.47 -38.44 22.05
CA TRP A 347 -27.36 -37.58 22.48
C TRP A 347 -27.00 -37.80 23.96
N PRO A 348 -25.70 -37.83 24.33
CA PRO A 348 -25.26 -37.90 25.72
C PRO A 348 -25.85 -36.74 26.55
N LYS A 349 -26.52 -37.03 27.66
CA LYS A 349 -27.20 -36.02 28.50
C LYS A 349 -26.39 -35.69 29.77
N SER A 350 -25.44 -36.54 30.10
CA SER A 350 -24.53 -36.40 31.23
C SER A 350 -23.11 -36.80 30.84
N GLU A 351 -22.12 -36.41 31.63
CA GLU A 351 -20.70 -36.76 31.41
C GLU A 351 -20.49 -38.29 31.36
N GLY A 352 -21.29 -39.06 32.10
CA GLY A 352 -21.25 -40.53 32.10
C GLY A 352 -21.84 -41.20 30.85
N ASP A 353 -22.59 -40.47 30.03
CA ASP A 353 -23.19 -40.99 28.78
C ASP A 353 -22.20 -40.97 27.60
N TYR A 354 -21.02 -40.35 27.77
CA TYR A 354 -19.98 -40.38 26.75
C TYR A 354 -19.25 -41.74 26.76
N ALA A 355 -18.91 -42.23 25.57
CA ALA A 355 -18.10 -43.43 25.45
C ALA A 355 -16.73 -43.26 26.16
N PRO A 356 -16.15 -44.33 26.72
CA PRO A 356 -14.86 -44.26 27.42
C PRO A 356 -13.78 -43.55 26.59
N GLY A 357 -13.17 -42.50 27.15
CA GLY A 357 -12.15 -41.67 26.49
C GLY A 357 -12.67 -40.39 25.81
N PHE A 358 -13.98 -40.12 25.87
CA PHE A 358 -14.60 -38.87 25.44
C PHE A 358 -15.17 -38.12 26.64
N VAL A 359 -15.08 -36.80 26.63
CA VAL A 359 -15.64 -35.89 27.67
C VAL A 359 -16.35 -34.70 27.00
N PRO A 360 -17.25 -34.00 27.71
CA PRO A 360 -17.84 -32.73 27.26
C PRO A 360 -16.78 -31.71 26.81
N ALA A 361 -17.18 -30.73 26.00
CA ALA A 361 -16.29 -29.64 25.60
C ALA A 361 -15.88 -28.77 26.81
N MET A 362 -14.68 -28.19 26.80
CA MET A 362 -14.17 -27.28 27.84
C MET A 362 -13.82 -25.89 27.25
N PRO A 363 -14.37 -24.78 27.79
CA PRO A 363 -15.35 -24.75 28.85
C PRO A 363 -16.67 -25.39 28.40
N PRO A 364 -17.44 -26.01 29.30
CA PRO A 364 -18.83 -26.37 28.99
C PRO A 364 -19.54 -25.08 28.55
N GLY A 365 -20.52 -25.20 27.65
CA GLY A 365 -21.39 -24.08 27.30
C GLY A 365 -21.92 -23.35 28.54
N CYS A 366 -22.36 -22.10 28.39
CA CYS A 366 -22.69 -21.15 29.48
C CYS A 366 -23.80 -21.58 30.46
N CYS A 367 -24.26 -22.83 30.41
CA CYS A 367 -25.33 -23.40 31.22
C CYS A 367 -24.73 -24.28 32.33
N MET A 368 -24.97 -23.88 33.58
CA MET A 368 -24.51 -24.55 34.80
C MET A 368 -25.10 -25.97 35.02
N GLN A 369 -24.58 -26.65 36.04
CA GLN A 369 -24.69 -28.07 36.42
C GLN A 369 -26.07 -28.78 36.35
N ASP A 370 -27.19 -28.08 36.29
CA ASP A 370 -28.53 -28.69 36.41
C ASP A 370 -29.41 -28.59 35.16
N CYS A 371 -28.88 -28.09 34.03
CA CYS A 371 -29.64 -28.01 32.79
C CYS A 371 -29.51 -29.29 31.94
N ARG A 372 -30.64 -29.83 31.48
CA ARG A 372 -30.68 -30.99 30.57
C ARG A 372 -30.43 -30.65 29.10
N CYS A 373 -30.20 -29.38 28.75
CA CYS A 373 -29.81 -29.00 27.39
C CYS A 373 -28.28 -29.05 27.26
N MET A 374 -27.75 -30.20 26.88
CA MET A 374 -26.41 -30.32 26.27
C MET A 374 -26.43 -29.78 24.83
N GLU A 375 -27.10 -28.63 24.63
CA GLU A 375 -27.14 -27.94 23.36
C GLU A 375 -26.01 -26.90 23.36
N ASP A 376 -24.93 -27.19 22.64
CA ASP A 376 -23.87 -26.22 22.28
C ASP A 376 -24.40 -25.04 21.42
N TRP A 377 -25.72 -24.84 21.36
CA TRP A 377 -26.46 -24.12 20.32
C TRP A 377 -27.48 -23.14 20.91
N HIS A 378 -27.00 -22.12 21.64
CA HIS A 378 -27.65 -20.82 21.55
C HIS A 378 -26.89 -19.98 20.53
N VAL A 379 -26.96 -20.38 19.26
CA VAL A 379 -26.76 -19.41 18.19
C VAL A 379 -27.96 -18.46 18.32
N GLY A 380 -27.72 -17.21 18.70
CA GLY A 380 -28.79 -16.20 18.87
C GLY A 380 -29.75 -16.21 17.69
N GLU A 381 -31.02 -15.85 17.96
CA GLU A 381 -32.14 -15.84 17.01
C GLU A 381 -31.69 -15.73 15.56
N ALA A 382 -32.08 -16.71 14.75
CA ALA A 382 -31.77 -16.79 13.34
C ALA A 382 -32.04 -15.45 12.67
N VAL A 383 -30.97 -14.71 12.35
CA VAL A 383 -31.07 -13.49 11.56
C VAL A 383 -31.62 -13.91 10.21
N ASP A 384 -32.86 -13.50 9.96
CA ASP A 384 -33.68 -13.70 8.77
C ASP A 384 -32.86 -14.05 7.50
N HIS A 385 -32.74 -15.35 7.21
CA HIS A 385 -31.96 -15.89 6.08
C HIS A 385 -32.63 -15.63 4.72
N GLY A 386 -33.76 -14.92 4.67
CA GLY A 386 -34.44 -14.53 3.44
C GLY A 386 -33.65 -13.53 2.57
N LYS A 387 -32.63 -12.86 3.12
CA LYS A 387 -31.71 -12.02 2.34
C LYS A 387 -30.49 -12.84 1.92
N ALA A 388 -30.53 -13.41 0.71
CA ALA A 388 -29.37 -13.95 0.04
C ALA A 388 -28.37 -12.82 -0.29
N LEU A 389 -27.64 -12.34 0.72
CA LEU A 389 -26.51 -11.43 0.54
C LEU A 389 -25.38 -12.23 -0.10
N ALA A 390 -25.01 -11.89 -1.34
CA ALA A 390 -23.91 -12.54 -2.08
C ALA A 390 -22.58 -12.60 -1.30
N TRP A 391 -22.39 -11.69 -0.34
CA TRP A 391 -21.28 -11.65 0.62
C TRP A 391 -21.16 -12.91 1.50
N LEU A 392 -22.27 -13.62 1.77
CA LEU A 392 -22.24 -14.87 2.53
C LEU A 392 -21.50 -15.96 1.78
N SER A 393 -21.63 -16.05 0.45
CA SER A 393 -20.96 -17.11 -0.33
C SER A 393 -19.43 -16.97 -0.34
N LEU A 394 -18.90 -15.75 -0.43
CA LEU A 394 -17.47 -15.47 -0.37
C LEU A 394 -16.93 -15.67 1.03
N ARG A 395 -17.68 -15.24 2.04
CA ARG A 395 -17.37 -15.49 3.45
C ARG A 395 -17.33 -16.99 3.74
N ASP A 396 -18.31 -17.75 3.28
CA ASP A 396 -18.41 -19.19 3.50
C ASP A 396 -17.29 -19.95 2.76
N GLN A 397 -16.90 -19.50 1.56
CA GLN A 397 -15.72 -20.03 0.86
C GLN A 397 -14.41 -19.70 1.56
N ALA A 398 -14.28 -18.49 2.13
CA ALA A 398 -13.11 -18.08 2.89
C ALA A 398 -13.01 -18.87 4.20
N ILE A 399 -14.13 -19.03 4.92
CA ILE A 399 -14.26 -19.86 6.12
C ILE A 399 -13.92 -21.31 5.77
N ALA A 400 -14.49 -21.89 4.70
CA ALA A 400 -14.17 -23.25 4.28
C ALA A 400 -12.69 -23.44 3.95
N ARG A 401 -12.06 -22.46 3.27
CA ARG A 401 -10.61 -22.47 2.99
C ARG A 401 -9.79 -22.37 4.27
N ALA A 402 -10.16 -21.50 5.20
CA ALA A 402 -9.48 -21.35 6.48
C ALA A 402 -9.59 -22.63 7.32
N ILE A 403 -10.80 -23.20 7.43
CA ILE A 403 -11.05 -24.50 8.08
C ILE A 403 -10.20 -25.58 7.43
N ASN A 404 -10.19 -25.70 6.11
CA ASN A 404 -9.36 -26.70 5.43
C ASN A 404 -7.86 -26.46 5.65
N GLY A 405 -7.41 -25.21 5.75
CA GLY A 405 -6.04 -24.86 6.13
C GLY A 405 -5.67 -25.34 7.54
N PHE A 406 -6.55 -25.09 8.52
CA PHE A 406 -6.35 -25.56 9.90
C PHE A 406 -6.45 -27.08 10.03
N LYS A 407 -7.30 -27.76 9.24
CA LYS A 407 -7.34 -29.24 9.16
C LYS A 407 -6.01 -29.85 8.73
N VAL A 408 -5.20 -29.14 7.94
CA VAL A 408 -3.86 -29.58 7.53
C VAL A 408 -2.83 -29.38 8.65
N GLN A 409 -3.10 -28.50 9.62
CA GLN A 409 -2.23 -28.21 10.77
C GLN A 409 -2.50 -29.17 11.96
N THR A 410 -2.47 -30.48 11.69
CA THR A 410 -2.80 -31.55 12.66
C THR A 410 -1.92 -31.58 13.92
N GLN A 411 -0.85 -30.77 13.98
CA GLN A 411 0.05 -30.66 15.12
C GLN A 411 -0.30 -29.52 16.10
N MET A 412 -1.16 -28.58 15.69
CA MET A 412 -1.56 -27.44 16.52
C MET A 412 -3.01 -27.54 16.97
N LEU A 413 -3.86 -28.15 16.14
CA LEU A 413 -5.29 -28.25 16.36
C LEU A 413 -5.75 -29.68 16.09
N ARG A 414 -6.68 -30.18 16.91
CA ARG A 414 -7.46 -31.40 16.64
C ARG A 414 -8.86 -31.00 16.16
N VAL A 415 -9.38 -31.74 15.18
CA VAL A 415 -10.76 -31.55 14.68
C VAL A 415 -11.71 -32.46 15.46
N ARG A 416 -12.75 -31.90 16.10
CA ARG A 416 -13.84 -32.65 16.75
C ARG A 416 -15.16 -32.52 15.97
N GLY A 417 -16.15 -33.34 16.33
CA GLY A 417 -17.53 -33.29 15.80
C GLY A 417 -17.71 -33.91 14.39
N GLN A 418 -16.83 -34.81 13.99
CA GLN A 418 -16.94 -35.53 12.70
C GLN A 418 -18.19 -36.43 12.64
N VAL A 419 -18.70 -36.88 13.79
CA VAL A 419 -19.95 -37.68 13.89
C VAL A 419 -21.19 -36.78 13.88
N SER A 420 -21.13 -35.60 14.51
CA SER A 420 -22.25 -34.62 14.55
C SER A 420 -22.37 -33.77 13.29
N GLY A 421 -21.43 -33.89 12.33
CA GLY A 421 -21.40 -33.08 11.11
C GLY A 421 -20.90 -31.65 11.30
N GLN A 422 -20.42 -31.30 12.50
CA GLN A 422 -19.98 -29.95 12.87
C GLN A 422 -18.51 -29.98 13.27
N ALA A 423 -17.64 -29.36 12.47
CA ALA A 423 -16.19 -29.41 12.68
C ALA A 423 -15.72 -28.27 13.61
N PHE A 424 -15.22 -28.62 14.79
CA PHE A 424 -14.60 -27.67 15.73
C PHE A 424 -13.08 -27.88 15.80
N PHE A 425 -12.31 -26.80 15.96
CA PHE A 425 -10.87 -26.86 16.22
C PHE A 425 -10.60 -26.73 17.71
N GLU A 426 -9.92 -27.71 18.28
CA GLU A 426 -9.46 -27.69 19.65
C GLU A 426 -7.92 -27.59 19.66
N PRO A 427 -7.31 -26.58 20.30
CA PRO A 427 -5.87 -26.54 20.49
C PRO A 427 -5.41 -27.70 21.38
N PHE A 428 -4.25 -28.28 21.09
CA PHE A 428 -3.68 -29.29 21.99
C PHE A 428 -3.43 -28.67 23.37
N THR A 429 -4.10 -29.18 24.41
CA THR A 429 -3.88 -28.77 25.80
C THR A 429 -2.40 -28.95 26.18
N ALA A 430 -1.79 -27.88 26.69
CA ALA A 430 -0.42 -27.85 27.17
C ALA A 430 -0.16 -29.00 28.15
N GLY A 431 0.73 -29.91 27.78
CA GLY A 431 1.06 -31.10 28.58
C GLY A 431 1.65 -32.25 27.79
N LYS A 432 1.47 -32.27 26.47
CA LYS A 432 2.19 -33.17 25.55
C LYS A 432 2.66 -32.37 24.35
N GLU A 433 3.85 -31.78 24.44
CA GLU A 433 4.50 -31.22 23.24
C GLU A 433 4.57 -32.32 22.18
N PRO A 434 4.06 -32.09 20.96
CA PRO A 434 4.20 -33.06 19.89
C PRO A 434 5.70 -33.30 19.67
N PRO A 435 6.13 -34.54 19.38
CA PRO A 435 7.53 -34.83 19.11
C PRO A 435 8.02 -33.90 18.00
N VAL A 436 9.02 -33.07 18.33
CA VAL A 436 9.66 -32.13 17.40
C VAL A 436 10.02 -32.88 16.14
N THR A 437 9.37 -32.55 15.03
CA THR A 437 9.64 -33.21 13.74
C THR A 437 11.12 -33.02 13.38
N GLY A 438 11.70 -33.95 12.63
CA GLY A 438 13.10 -33.84 12.18
C GLY A 438 13.40 -32.49 11.49
N PHE A 439 12.41 -31.93 10.78
CA PHE A 439 12.51 -30.63 10.13
C PHE A 439 12.53 -29.44 11.12
N GLN A 440 11.69 -29.46 12.15
CA GLN A 440 11.71 -28.42 13.20
C GLN A 440 13.06 -28.43 13.95
N ARG A 441 13.61 -29.62 14.25
CA ARG A 441 14.94 -29.74 14.86
C ARG A 441 16.03 -29.13 13.96
N GLN A 442 15.97 -29.36 12.65
CA GLN A 442 16.90 -28.75 11.70
C GLN A 442 16.76 -27.22 11.63
N ARG A 443 15.54 -26.68 11.73
CA ARG A 443 15.32 -25.23 11.79
C ARG A 443 15.90 -24.61 13.07
N GLN A 444 15.72 -25.27 14.21
CA GLN A 444 16.32 -24.85 15.48
C GLN A 444 17.85 -24.86 15.39
N MET A 445 18.43 -25.93 14.83
CA MET A 445 19.88 -26.03 14.61
C MET A 445 20.39 -24.92 13.67
N ALA A 446 19.67 -24.62 12.57
CA ALA A 446 20.01 -23.51 11.69
C ALA A 446 19.95 -22.15 12.40
N SER A 447 18.95 -21.93 13.26
CA SER A 447 18.87 -20.72 14.08
C SER A 447 20.07 -20.63 15.04
N GLN A 448 20.48 -21.74 15.65
CA GLN A 448 21.67 -21.79 16.51
C GLN A 448 22.95 -21.47 15.73
N VAL A 449 23.12 -22.00 14.51
CA VAL A 449 24.24 -21.62 13.64
C VAL A 449 24.26 -20.11 13.39
N ALA A 450 23.12 -19.51 13.05
CA ALA A 450 23.04 -18.08 12.81
C ALA A 450 23.49 -17.26 14.05
N MET A 451 23.03 -17.64 15.25
CA MET A 451 23.43 -17.00 16.50
C MET A 451 24.93 -17.13 16.78
N ILE A 452 25.49 -18.32 16.57
CA ILE A 452 26.94 -18.57 16.74
C ILE A 452 27.75 -17.70 15.78
N VAL A 453 27.32 -17.57 14.52
CA VAL A 453 27.99 -16.70 13.55
C VAL A 453 27.98 -15.23 14.00
N VAL A 454 26.84 -14.71 14.48
CA VAL A 454 26.75 -13.34 15.00
C VAL A 454 27.69 -13.14 16.18
N GLN A 455 27.70 -14.08 17.14
CA GLN A 455 28.58 -14.03 18.30
C GLN A 455 30.06 -14.02 17.90
N CYS A 456 30.47 -14.91 16.99
CA CYS A 456 31.83 -14.97 16.47
C CYS A 456 32.23 -13.68 15.74
N VAL A 457 31.33 -13.12 14.92
CA VAL A 457 31.58 -11.85 14.23
C VAL A 457 31.73 -10.69 15.21
N LYS A 458 30.87 -10.60 16.23
CA LYS A 458 30.94 -9.58 17.29
C LYS A 458 32.28 -9.63 18.03
N GLN A 459 32.74 -10.84 18.37
CA GLN A 459 34.04 -11.05 19.02
C GLN A 459 35.22 -10.71 18.08
N ALA A 460 35.10 -11.01 16.79
CA ALA A 460 36.15 -10.73 15.81
C ALA A 460 36.39 -9.25 15.52
N VAL A 461 35.39 -8.40 15.71
CA VAL A 461 35.50 -6.96 15.45
C VAL A 461 35.58 -6.10 16.72
N THR A 462 35.80 -6.71 17.89
CA THR A 462 35.89 -5.99 19.17
C THR A 462 37.26 -6.20 19.82
N PRO A 463 38.29 -5.35 19.54
CA PRO A 463 38.27 -4.20 18.64
C PRO A 463 38.59 -4.54 17.17
N LEU A 464 38.08 -3.73 16.24
CA LEU A 464 38.33 -3.80 14.81
C LEU A 464 39.75 -3.27 14.50
N PRO A 465 40.67 -4.07 13.95
CA PRO A 465 42.01 -3.58 13.63
C PRO A 465 41.97 -2.47 12.57
N LEU A 466 42.62 -1.32 12.84
CA LEU A 466 42.65 -0.20 11.89
C LEU A 466 43.28 -0.60 10.55
N ALA A 467 44.36 -1.41 10.58
CA ALA A 467 45.01 -1.91 9.37
C ALA A 467 44.04 -2.72 8.48
N ALA A 468 43.15 -3.50 9.10
CA ALA A 468 42.13 -4.25 8.37
C ALA A 468 41.02 -3.35 7.82
N ALA A 469 40.64 -2.30 8.56
CA ALA A 469 39.64 -1.33 8.13
C ALA A 469 40.08 -0.52 6.90
N LEU A 470 41.38 -0.28 6.73
CA LEU A 470 41.94 0.54 5.66
C LEU A 470 42.44 -0.23 4.44
N GLU A 471 42.39 -1.57 4.47
CA GLU A 471 42.82 -2.40 3.34
C GLU A 471 42.01 -2.08 2.07
N ALA A 472 42.64 -2.10 0.88
CA ALA A 472 41.97 -1.75 -0.38
C ALA A 472 40.72 -2.63 -0.68
N GLY A 473 40.69 -3.86 -0.14
CA GLY A 473 39.55 -4.79 -0.23
C GLY A 473 38.49 -4.65 0.87
N ALA A 474 38.67 -3.72 1.83
CA ALA A 474 37.84 -3.59 3.03
C ALA A 474 36.52 -2.81 2.82
N HIS A 475 36.13 -2.51 1.58
CA HIS A 475 34.92 -1.74 1.26
C HIS A 475 33.63 -2.39 1.78
N ASP A 476 33.64 -3.69 2.07
CA ASP A 476 32.46 -4.42 2.56
C ASP A 476 32.45 -4.68 4.07
N ILE A 477 33.39 -4.16 4.87
CA ILE A 477 33.43 -4.46 6.31
C ILE A 477 32.13 -4.01 6.97
N LEU A 478 31.75 -2.73 6.84
CA LEU A 478 30.52 -2.23 7.45
C LEU A 478 29.29 -2.97 6.93
N ARG A 479 29.19 -3.20 5.62
CA ARG A 479 28.12 -4.01 5.01
C ARG A 479 28.04 -5.44 5.56
N SER A 480 29.16 -6.00 6.01
CA SER A 480 29.23 -7.32 6.62
C SER A 480 28.84 -7.32 8.08
N LEU A 481 29.06 -6.21 8.79
CA LEU A 481 28.66 -6.03 10.18
C LEU A 481 27.18 -5.74 10.37
N TYR A 482 26.43 -5.52 9.30
CA TYR A 482 24.96 -5.41 9.36
C TYR A 482 24.28 -6.65 9.99
N ILE A 483 24.93 -7.83 9.98
CA ILE A 483 24.39 -9.01 10.66
C ILE A 483 24.39 -8.89 12.18
N LEU A 484 25.07 -7.89 12.75
CA LEU A 484 25.14 -7.62 14.19
C LEU A 484 23.95 -6.80 14.70
N ASP A 485 22.98 -6.46 13.85
CA ASP A 485 21.75 -5.83 14.29
C ASP A 485 20.98 -6.79 15.23
N ASP A 486 21.22 -6.60 16.53
CA ASP A 486 20.72 -7.42 17.66
C ASP A 486 19.23 -7.13 17.96
N SER A 487 18.63 -6.15 17.28
CA SER A 487 17.25 -5.72 17.51
C SER A 487 16.18 -6.72 17.07
N THR A 488 16.58 -7.94 16.69
CA THR A 488 15.66 -9.09 16.68
C THR A 488 15.36 -9.64 18.09
N ALA A 489 15.94 -9.09 19.16
CA ALA A 489 15.58 -9.46 20.53
C ALA A 489 14.21 -8.89 20.96
N ASP A 490 13.75 -7.79 20.36
CA ASP A 490 12.39 -7.27 20.56
C ASP A 490 11.44 -7.96 19.58
N LEU A 491 11.24 -9.27 19.76
CA LEU A 491 10.18 -10.07 19.13
C LEU A 491 8.78 -9.69 19.67
N ASP A 492 8.60 -8.47 20.15
CA ASP A 492 7.30 -7.94 20.55
C ASP A 492 6.53 -7.54 19.28
N ASN A 493 5.74 -8.50 18.80
CA ASN A 493 4.50 -8.41 18.01
C ASN A 493 4.45 -7.69 16.65
N ASP A 494 5.38 -6.83 16.27
CA ASP A 494 5.29 -6.11 14.99
C ASP A 494 5.94 -6.91 13.85
N GLY A 495 5.23 -7.95 13.41
CA GLY A 495 5.64 -8.94 12.41
C GLY A 495 5.89 -8.44 10.98
N ASN A 496 6.37 -7.21 10.77
CA ASN A 496 6.56 -6.63 9.43
C ASN A 496 7.95 -6.03 9.14
N SER A 497 8.94 -6.24 10.01
CA SER A 497 10.33 -5.88 9.74
C SER A 497 10.93 -6.76 8.63
N SER A 498 10.69 -6.39 7.37
CA SER A 498 11.28 -7.02 6.17
C SER A 498 12.75 -6.63 5.93
N GLY A 499 13.39 -5.97 6.92
CA GLY A 499 14.76 -5.47 6.86
C GLY A 499 15.82 -6.57 6.86
N GLY A 500 15.93 -7.26 5.74
CA GLY A 500 16.92 -8.30 5.51
C GLY A 500 18.31 -7.77 5.11
N PRO A 501 19.32 -8.65 4.99
CA PRO A 501 20.69 -8.31 4.59
C PRO A 501 20.84 -7.79 3.14
N PHE A 502 19.72 -7.55 2.46
CA PHE A 502 19.58 -7.14 1.08
C PHE A 502 19.13 -5.68 0.91
N GLU A 503 18.85 -4.97 2.00
CA GLU A 503 18.50 -3.55 1.90
C GLU A 503 19.68 -2.72 1.38
N PRO A 504 19.43 -1.73 0.50
CA PRO A 504 20.45 -0.76 0.13
C PRO A 504 20.78 0.10 1.35
N LEU A 505 21.95 -0.13 1.93
CA LEU A 505 22.43 0.60 3.12
C LEU A 505 23.18 1.87 2.71
N ARG A 506 22.84 2.99 3.35
CA ARG A 506 23.70 4.18 3.44
C ARG A 506 24.37 4.23 4.81
N PHE A 507 25.56 4.81 4.86
CA PHE A 507 26.39 4.88 6.06
C PHE A 507 26.60 6.34 6.45
N GLU A 508 26.32 6.71 7.69
CA GLU A 508 26.55 8.06 8.19
C GLU A 508 27.47 8.01 9.42
N LYS A 509 28.64 8.66 9.35
CA LYS A 509 29.52 8.77 10.51
C LYS A 509 28.94 9.80 11.48
N LEU A 510 28.45 9.35 12.64
CA LEU A 510 27.94 10.22 13.69
C LEU A 510 29.03 10.79 14.59
N ALA A 511 29.98 9.94 14.99
CA ALA A 511 31.00 10.31 15.97
C ALA A 511 32.32 9.55 15.72
N GLY A 512 33.41 10.10 16.23
CA GLY A 512 34.76 9.53 16.15
C GLY A 512 35.77 10.52 15.55
N PRO A 513 37.06 10.16 15.51
CA PRO A 513 38.13 11.07 15.10
C PRO A 513 37.90 11.62 13.69
N GLU A 514 38.09 12.93 13.48
CA GLU A 514 37.82 13.61 12.19
C GLU A 514 38.64 13.04 11.03
N TRP A 515 39.86 12.60 11.31
CA TRP A 515 40.74 11.97 10.33
C TRP A 515 40.25 10.62 9.82
N ILE A 516 39.19 10.04 10.40
CA ILE A 516 38.49 8.86 9.86
C ILE A 516 37.26 9.32 9.09
N GLN A 517 37.16 8.85 7.86
CA GLN A 517 36.02 9.07 6.99
C GLN A 517 35.32 7.75 6.71
N VAL A 518 34.00 7.79 6.58
CA VAL A 518 33.16 6.67 6.14
C VAL A 518 32.46 7.12 4.87
N ASN A 519 32.68 6.40 3.77
CA ASN A 519 31.99 6.70 2.52
C ASN A 519 30.51 6.29 2.63
N GLU A 520 29.60 7.23 2.39
CA GLU A 520 28.17 7.03 2.62
C GLU A 520 27.55 5.90 1.79
N SER A 521 28.01 5.70 0.56
CA SER A 521 27.40 4.72 -0.36
C SER A 521 27.97 3.31 -0.19
N THR A 522 29.24 3.22 0.15
CA THR A 522 29.97 1.95 0.19
C THR A 522 30.19 1.44 1.60
N GLY A 523 30.24 2.31 2.60
CA GLY A 523 30.68 1.97 3.95
C GLY A 523 32.19 1.80 4.06
N ARG A 524 32.96 2.21 3.04
CA ARG A 524 34.43 2.15 3.07
C ARG A 524 34.97 3.12 4.11
N ILE A 525 35.82 2.62 5.01
CA ILE A 525 36.55 3.43 5.98
C ILE A 525 37.86 3.90 5.32
N THR A 526 38.11 5.20 5.36
CA THR A 526 39.35 5.82 4.85
C THR A 526 39.92 6.77 5.90
N THR A 527 41.20 7.14 5.74
CA THR A 527 41.82 8.18 6.57
C THR A 527 42.21 9.40 5.76
N ILE A 528 42.22 10.57 6.42
CA ILE A 528 42.81 11.79 5.88
C ILE A 528 44.31 11.75 6.20
N ALA A 529 45.13 11.54 5.18
CA ALA A 529 46.57 11.28 5.35
C ALA A 529 47.31 12.38 6.13
N LYS A 530 46.90 13.64 6.00
CA LYS A 530 47.51 14.79 6.71
C LYS A 530 47.24 14.78 8.21
N ASP A 531 46.09 14.25 8.61
CA ASP A 531 45.57 14.35 9.98
C ASP A 531 45.67 13.02 10.74
N THR A 532 46.14 11.97 10.06
CA THR A 532 46.34 10.65 10.67
C THR A 532 47.52 10.71 11.63
N PRO A 533 47.35 10.38 12.93
CA PRO A 533 48.45 10.36 13.89
C PRO A 533 49.57 9.43 13.43
N ARG A 534 50.82 9.90 13.52
CA ARG A 534 52.01 9.05 13.20
C ARG A 534 52.21 7.92 14.21
N ALA A 535 51.76 8.13 15.46
CA ALA A 535 51.81 7.15 16.53
C ALA A 535 50.53 7.23 17.37
N PHE A 536 49.95 6.07 17.68
CA PHE A 536 48.72 5.97 18.46
C PHE A 536 49.05 5.63 19.91
N LYS A 537 48.77 6.57 20.84
CA LYS A 537 48.91 6.34 22.29
C LYS A 537 47.74 5.54 22.88
N ALA A 538 46.57 5.61 22.27
CA ALA A 538 45.36 4.92 22.73
C ALA A 538 45.31 3.49 22.19
N ASP A 539 44.90 2.54 23.04
CA ASP A 539 44.69 1.14 22.63
C ASP A 539 43.53 0.97 21.65
N SER A 540 42.56 1.88 21.70
CA SER A 540 41.42 1.94 20.80
C SER A 540 40.70 3.28 20.87
N PHE A 541 39.92 3.60 19.83
CA PHE A 541 38.96 4.70 19.82
C PHE A 541 37.63 4.22 19.21
N THR A 542 36.54 4.93 19.49
CA THR A 542 35.21 4.56 18.99
C THR A 542 34.83 5.39 17.77
N VAL A 543 34.29 4.74 16.75
CA VAL A 543 33.64 5.37 15.59
C VAL A 543 32.19 4.92 15.57
N SER A 544 31.27 5.86 15.76
CA SER A 544 29.83 5.61 15.69
C SER A 544 29.35 5.81 14.26
N VAL A 545 28.75 4.78 13.68
CA VAL A 545 28.22 4.79 12.32
C VAL A 545 26.75 4.39 12.35
N ASP A 546 25.92 5.20 11.71
CA ASP A 546 24.55 4.86 11.41
C ASP A 546 24.44 4.13 10.07
N PHE A 547 23.66 3.07 10.10
CA PHE A 547 23.24 2.26 8.98
C PHE A 547 21.83 2.72 8.64
N CYS A 548 21.71 3.57 7.61
CA CYS A 548 20.44 4.07 7.11
C CYS A 548 19.95 3.14 6.00
N GLY A 549 19.14 2.14 6.36
CA GLY A 549 18.35 1.35 5.43
C GLY A 549 17.09 2.10 4.98
N VAL A 550 16.32 1.51 4.07
CA VAL A 550 15.06 2.10 3.56
C VAL A 550 13.95 2.05 4.62
N VAL A 551 14.02 1.06 5.51
CA VAL A 551 12.97 0.80 6.51
C VAL A 551 13.45 1.08 7.92
N LYS A 552 14.77 1.12 8.14
CA LYS A 552 15.33 1.14 9.48
C LYS A 552 16.66 1.87 9.55
N ARG A 553 16.81 2.66 10.60
CA ARG A 553 18.09 3.27 11.01
C ARG A 553 18.62 2.49 12.21
N TRP A 554 19.86 2.01 12.11
CA TRP A 554 20.53 1.30 13.20
C TRP A 554 21.92 1.88 13.44
N ARG A 555 22.30 2.03 14.71
CA ARG A 555 23.60 2.58 15.11
C ARG A 555 24.55 1.48 15.53
N LEU A 556 25.78 1.55 15.03
CA LEU A 556 26.88 0.68 15.44
C LEU A 556 28.06 1.50 15.95
N ASP A 557 28.45 1.24 17.19
CA ASP A 557 29.64 1.83 17.80
C ASP A 557 30.85 0.89 17.60
N LEU A 558 31.73 1.24 16.67
CA LEU A 558 32.91 0.45 16.32
C LEU A 558 34.10 0.84 17.18
N LYS A 559 34.56 -0.06 18.03
CA LYS A 559 35.83 0.10 18.76
C LYS A 559 36.99 -0.27 17.83
N ILE A 560 37.73 0.71 17.33
CA ILE A 560 38.85 0.52 16.40
C ILE A 560 40.17 0.51 17.16
N GLY A 561 40.96 -0.56 16.99
CA GLY A 561 42.27 -0.75 17.60
C GLY A 561 43.40 -0.43 16.61
N PRO A 562 44.11 0.72 16.74
CA PRO A 562 45.14 1.11 15.79
C PRO A 562 46.37 0.20 15.79
N ASN A 563 46.73 -0.33 16.96
CA ASN A 563 47.91 -1.18 17.15
C ASN A 563 47.58 -2.69 17.11
N LYS A 564 46.37 -3.06 16.68
CA LYS A 564 45.95 -4.47 16.61
C LYS A 564 46.41 -5.09 15.29
N PRO A 565 46.79 -6.38 15.30
CA PRO A 565 47.17 -7.07 14.07
C PRO A 565 45.99 -7.10 13.09
N PRO A 566 46.24 -7.02 11.76
CA PRO A 566 45.17 -6.97 10.76
C PRO A 566 44.25 -8.20 10.77
N LEU A 567 44.75 -9.36 11.22
CA LEU A 567 43.94 -10.51 11.56
C LEU A 567 43.94 -10.73 13.08
N PRO A 568 42.76 -10.82 13.72
CA PRO A 568 42.67 -11.27 15.11
C PRO A 568 43.21 -12.70 15.27
N GLU A 569 44.00 -12.95 16.32
CA GLU A 569 44.60 -14.27 16.59
C GLU A 569 43.52 -15.36 16.85
N ASN A 570 42.42 -14.97 17.48
CA ASN A 570 41.31 -15.85 17.82
C ASN A 570 40.40 -16.21 16.64
N LEU A 571 40.64 -15.64 15.44
CA LEU A 571 39.83 -15.91 14.24
C LEU A 571 39.79 -17.40 13.90
N ARG A 572 40.89 -18.11 14.19
CA ARG A 572 41.00 -19.57 14.08
C ARG A 572 39.95 -20.28 14.93
N ALA A 573 39.85 -19.94 16.21
CA ALA A 573 38.96 -20.59 17.17
C ALA A 573 37.49 -20.31 16.81
N TRP A 574 37.15 -19.07 16.45
CA TRP A 574 35.79 -18.71 16.06
C TRP A 574 35.35 -19.37 14.76
N THR A 575 36.26 -19.51 13.78
CA THR A 575 35.91 -20.20 12.53
C THR A 575 35.72 -21.69 12.76
N ALA A 576 36.52 -22.31 13.64
CA ALA A 576 36.30 -23.68 14.06
C ALA A 576 34.93 -23.87 14.75
N GLN A 577 34.55 -22.94 15.64
CA GLN A 577 33.25 -22.95 16.30
C GLN A 577 32.08 -22.90 15.31
N VAL A 578 32.16 -22.02 14.29
CA VAL A 578 31.16 -21.96 13.21
C VAL A 578 31.14 -23.27 12.41
N ALA A 579 32.31 -23.83 12.09
CA ALA A 579 32.44 -25.09 11.34
C ALA A 579 31.89 -26.30 12.12
N ASP A 580 32.00 -26.30 13.45
CA ASP A 580 31.43 -27.35 14.32
C ASP A 580 29.91 -27.18 14.44
N ALA A 581 29.40 -25.96 14.57
CA ALA A 581 27.96 -25.66 14.54
C ALA A 581 27.31 -26.12 13.21
N LEU A 582 27.94 -25.76 12.08
CA LEU A 582 28.13 -26.57 10.87
C LEU A 582 27.55 -27.98 10.88
N ARG A 583 28.24 -28.85 11.60
CA ARG A 583 28.04 -30.31 11.57
C ARG A 583 26.73 -30.72 12.21
N SER A 584 26.18 -29.89 13.10
CA SER A 584 24.89 -30.13 13.73
C SER A 584 23.70 -29.87 12.78
N ALA A 585 23.91 -29.15 11.65
CA ALA A 585 22.86 -28.81 10.68
C ALA A 585 23.17 -29.38 9.28
N PRO A 586 22.91 -30.68 9.00
CA PRO A 586 23.33 -31.36 7.77
C PRO A 586 22.90 -30.67 6.47
N GLN A 587 21.68 -30.10 6.44
CA GLN A 587 21.17 -29.42 5.24
C GLN A 587 21.87 -28.10 4.92
N LEU A 588 22.47 -27.45 5.93
CA LEU A 588 23.30 -26.25 5.74
C LEU A 588 24.77 -26.62 5.52
N HIS A 589 25.19 -27.75 6.08
CA HIS A 589 26.58 -28.16 6.19
C HIS A 589 27.30 -28.10 4.85
N GLU A 590 26.81 -28.80 3.82
CA GLU A 590 27.49 -28.90 2.52
C GLU A 590 27.75 -27.50 1.91
N LYS A 591 26.72 -26.67 1.80
CA LYS A 591 26.84 -25.36 1.14
C LYS A 591 27.60 -24.33 1.98
N CYS A 592 27.37 -24.30 3.29
CA CYS A 592 28.03 -23.32 4.16
C CYS A 592 29.49 -23.70 4.43
N LEU A 593 29.82 -25.00 4.45
CA LEU A 593 31.19 -25.44 4.65
C LEU A 593 32.09 -25.03 3.47
N GLU A 594 31.59 -25.01 2.24
CA GLU A 594 32.34 -24.49 1.09
C GLU A 594 32.66 -22.99 1.24
N LEU A 595 31.78 -22.21 1.87
CA LEU A 595 32.06 -20.80 2.20
C LEU A 595 33.13 -20.68 3.30
N VAL A 596 33.03 -21.50 4.35
CA VAL A 596 34.02 -21.54 5.44
C VAL A 596 35.38 -21.99 4.91
N LYS A 597 35.42 -22.98 4.00
CA LYS A 597 36.64 -23.48 3.36
C LYS A 597 37.39 -22.43 2.57
N GLN A 598 36.77 -21.32 2.17
CA GLN A 598 37.47 -20.22 1.48
C GLN A 598 38.38 -19.41 2.43
N VAL A 599 38.12 -19.46 3.74
CA VAL A 599 38.86 -18.68 4.74
C VAL A 599 39.52 -19.55 5.81
N TYR A 600 39.13 -20.81 5.92
CA TYR A 600 39.61 -21.76 6.93
C TYR A 600 39.91 -23.12 6.30
N ASP A 601 41.03 -23.70 6.72
CA ASP A 601 41.47 -25.02 6.33
C ASP A 601 41.14 -25.99 7.48
N SER A 602 40.23 -26.92 7.22
CA SER A 602 39.72 -27.84 8.25
C SER A 602 40.74 -28.89 8.68
N GLU A 603 41.70 -29.23 7.82
CA GLU A 603 42.72 -30.26 8.10
C GLU A 603 43.80 -29.71 9.02
N THR A 604 44.35 -28.56 8.65
CA THR A 604 45.35 -27.84 9.46
C THR A 604 44.72 -27.05 10.62
N ARG A 605 43.39 -26.96 10.63
CA ARG A 605 42.59 -26.10 11.51
C ARG A 605 43.07 -24.65 11.48
N ALA A 606 43.55 -24.12 10.37
CA ALA A 606 44.18 -22.80 10.29
C ALA A 606 43.41 -21.83 9.38
N ILE A 607 43.50 -20.52 9.64
CA ILE A 607 43.02 -19.50 8.71
C ILE A 607 43.92 -19.53 7.47
N ARG A 608 43.34 -19.48 6.28
CA ARG A 608 44.11 -19.51 5.03
C ARG A 608 45.00 -18.25 4.94
N LYS A 609 46.23 -18.43 4.46
CA LYS A 609 47.23 -17.34 4.33
C LYS A 609 46.74 -16.12 3.54
N LYS A 610 45.83 -16.31 2.59
CA LYS A 610 45.26 -15.23 1.75
C LYS A 610 43.96 -14.62 2.31
N ALA A 611 43.46 -15.12 3.44
CA ALA A 611 42.23 -14.62 4.02
C ALA A 611 42.51 -13.32 4.79
N THR A 612 41.78 -12.26 4.44
CA THR A 612 41.76 -10.99 5.17
C THR A 612 40.56 -10.97 6.12
N LEU A 613 40.54 -10.05 7.09
CA LEU A 613 39.37 -9.91 7.98
C LEU A 613 38.10 -9.56 7.17
N ALA A 614 38.23 -8.68 6.17
CA ALA A 614 37.12 -8.33 5.27
C ALA A 614 36.60 -9.56 4.49
N HIS A 615 37.51 -10.40 3.97
CA HIS A 615 37.13 -11.64 3.30
C HIS A 615 36.41 -12.59 4.27
N TRP A 616 36.94 -12.75 5.49
CA TRP A 616 36.32 -13.58 6.53
C TRP A 616 34.90 -13.11 6.87
N LEU A 617 34.72 -11.81 7.15
CA LEU A 617 33.41 -11.22 7.46
C LEU A 617 32.40 -11.43 6.32
N ARG A 618 32.84 -11.31 5.07
CA ARG A 618 31.99 -11.55 3.90
C ARG A 618 31.49 -12.99 3.84
N GLN A 619 32.34 -13.98 4.15
CA GLN A 619 31.92 -15.38 4.18
C GLN A 619 30.98 -15.66 5.36
N MET A 620 31.28 -15.12 6.55
CA MET A 620 30.42 -15.25 7.71
C MET A 620 29.04 -14.63 7.49
N LYS A 621 28.95 -13.45 6.85
CA LYS A 621 27.68 -12.87 6.41
C LYS A 621 26.87 -13.86 5.57
N LYS A 622 27.48 -14.47 4.54
CA LYS A 622 26.79 -15.43 3.68
C LYS A 622 26.29 -16.66 4.45
N VAL A 623 27.11 -17.22 5.34
CA VAL A 623 26.71 -18.34 6.21
C VAL A 623 25.52 -17.94 7.09
N TYR A 624 25.56 -16.75 7.70
CA TYR A 624 24.45 -16.21 8.49
C TYR A 624 23.17 -16.08 7.66
N VAL A 625 23.23 -15.49 6.46
CA VAL A 625 22.05 -15.33 5.58
C VAL A 625 21.44 -16.68 5.23
N MET A 626 22.26 -17.68 4.89
CA MET A 626 21.78 -19.02 4.56
C MET A 626 21.14 -19.71 5.77
N ALA A 627 21.78 -19.62 6.94
CA ALA A 627 21.27 -20.20 8.17
C ALA A 627 19.94 -19.55 8.60
N ARG A 628 19.84 -18.21 8.53
CA ARG A 628 18.59 -17.48 8.82
C ARG A 628 17.49 -17.81 7.83
N ALA A 629 17.78 -17.77 6.53
CA ALA A 629 16.82 -18.13 5.50
C ALA A 629 16.23 -19.52 5.77
N PHE A 630 17.10 -20.51 6.04
CA PHE A 630 16.67 -21.87 6.36
C PHE A 630 15.83 -21.94 7.65
N SER A 631 16.23 -21.22 8.71
CA SER A 631 15.45 -21.16 9.96
C SER A 631 14.05 -20.58 9.78
N CYS A 632 13.84 -19.73 8.77
CA CYS A 632 12.58 -19.07 8.47
C CYS A 632 11.71 -19.80 7.42
N ILE A 633 12.20 -20.87 6.76
CA ILE A 633 11.40 -21.63 5.79
C ILE A 633 10.20 -22.25 6.52
N SER A 634 9.01 -21.73 6.23
CA SER A 634 7.75 -22.38 6.60
C SER A 634 7.67 -23.70 5.84
N ALA A 635 7.18 -24.76 6.50
CA ALA A 635 6.96 -26.07 5.90
C ALA A 635 5.80 -26.01 4.88
N ARG A 636 5.93 -25.19 3.85
CA ARG A 636 5.13 -25.34 2.64
C ARG A 636 5.62 -26.66 2.04
N LYS A 637 4.80 -27.71 2.15
CA LYS A 637 4.99 -28.92 1.35
C LYS A 637 5.22 -28.45 -0.09
N PRO A 638 6.18 -29.03 -0.84
CA PRO A 638 6.19 -28.85 -2.28
C PRO A 638 4.78 -29.15 -2.78
N LEU A 639 4.21 -28.25 -3.58
CA LEU A 639 2.94 -28.51 -4.24
C LEU A 639 3.05 -29.89 -4.89
N PRO A 640 2.05 -30.78 -4.75
CA PRO A 640 2.11 -32.09 -5.40
C PRO A 640 2.43 -31.88 -6.88
N PRO A 641 3.32 -32.70 -7.47
CA PRO A 641 3.64 -32.57 -8.89
C PRO A 641 2.33 -32.58 -9.66
N THR A 642 2.15 -31.56 -10.51
CA THR A 642 1.03 -31.50 -11.43
C THR A 642 1.00 -32.83 -12.18
N PRO A 643 -0.12 -33.58 -12.19
CA PRO A 643 -0.18 -34.83 -12.93
C PRO A 643 0.19 -34.54 -14.39
N ALA A 644 1.21 -35.24 -14.88
CA ALA A 644 1.61 -35.17 -16.27
C ALA A 644 0.40 -35.55 -17.13
N ARG A 645 0.11 -34.70 -18.13
CA ARG A 645 -0.81 -35.02 -19.22
C ARG A 645 -0.01 -35.35 -20.46
#